data_AF-A0A7J4SLW4-F1
#
_entry.id   AF-A0A7J4SLW4-F1
#
_cell.length_a   1.000
_cell.length_b   1.000
_cell.length_c   1.000
_cell.angle_alpha   90.00
_cell.angle_beta   90.00
_cell.angle_gamma   90.00
#
_symmetry.space_group_name_H-M   'P 1'
#
loop_
_entity.id
_entity.type
_entity.pdbx_description
1 polymer ?
#
loop_
_entity_poly.entity_id
_entity_poly.type
_entity_poly.pdbx_seq_one_letter_code
_entity_poly.pdbx_strand_id
1 'polypeptide(L)'
;MKFNRLQLQNFKPYKEVKVNFKEGVTIIYGPNGSGKSTLLEACFFALYGKVSSRGRLEEIITKGEKKAQISLIFSQGEQVFHVEREITMRGDAAVTTKCTLKTPKDVISGSGPVGKEIEKILSMSSEDFVSCAYVRQGDINKLIEATPTERQALIDGLLQLGLLKKYGDRVSISRRAVAEIASEQRGAIEELNNQLNQRSREDLSREIKELEGEGNKIDKEISQLQKDQERKQNEVKTLKEIIESHGEAQREMGDLRISIEKLSEDLIELRISASKIGEGISKGRQEIQEKTEEKRELQEKIDRLLEKGGEETPYELSQMDSISDKITNLKIEIKTNQNAIEKMEKLIEEGKCPECGKEIEGAPRISSLQEDKKILSEKNRLLEEMGKKWKVGNDLTEKLKLYENTGGKIKLVHVQLNTLDTTEKVVKNGIRDKQDLLTKNQTKLKNLEENSSEKADLKDIENKKKLADMGLKNIEDELEISKKKKEEIGVEKIQKELEKKELKKLNERLKMLEGDKKNIESVMDESEKLKKFYEELRVELRQRNLNRLEVLLNNTFQIIYQNDAYSQIELDESYDLLVYQKDGESLNPRQLSGGERALFNLSLRSAIYRLLIEGTQGIAPMPPLILDEPTVFLDGGHVSKLGELISSMQEIGVEQILIVSHDDELLGSGGSIITVEKEPTSNRSEVTTH
;
A
#
# COMPACT_ATOMS: atom_id res chain seq x y z
N MET A 1 41.03 -3.67 -65.56
CA MET A 1 41.01 -5.09 -65.12
C MET A 1 41.69 -5.87 -66.21
N LYS A 2 42.58 -6.80 -65.85
CA LYS A 2 43.38 -7.58 -66.80
C LYS A 2 43.40 -9.05 -66.41
N PHE A 3 43.28 -9.93 -67.39
CA PHE A 3 43.64 -11.32 -67.21
C PHE A 3 45.15 -11.41 -67.08
N ASN A 4 45.61 -12.19 -66.10
CA ASN A 4 47.04 -12.42 -65.86
C ASN A 4 47.43 -13.81 -66.35
N ARG A 5 46.64 -14.83 -65.97
CA ARG A 5 46.96 -16.22 -66.27
C ARG A 5 45.71 -17.08 -66.34
N LEU A 6 45.60 -17.88 -67.40
CA LEU A 6 44.61 -18.93 -67.56
C LEU A 6 45.29 -20.30 -67.50
N GLN A 7 44.69 -21.23 -66.77
CA GLN A 7 45.07 -22.63 -66.73
C GLN A 7 43.86 -23.50 -67.02
N LEU A 8 43.99 -24.41 -67.98
CA LEU A 8 42.95 -25.36 -68.34
C LEU A 8 43.46 -26.78 -68.21
N GLN A 9 42.60 -27.68 -67.76
CA GLN A 9 42.79 -29.13 -67.82
C GLN A 9 41.52 -29.77 -68.37
N ASN A 10 41.67 -30.61 -69.41
CA ASN A 10 40.58 -31.34 -70.05
C ASN A 10 39.38 -30.45 -70.45
N PHE A 11 39.66 -29.25 -70.93
CA PHE A 11 38.66 -28.26 -71.33
C PHE A 11 38.54 -28.22 -72.86
N LYS A 12 37.42 -28.69 -73.40
CA LYS A 12 37.15 -28.80 -74.85
C LYS A 12 38.38 -29.39 -75.60
N PRO A 13 39.08 -28.75 -76.58
CA PRO A 13 40.20 -29.40 -77.25
C PRO A 13 41.51 -29.37 -76.44
N TYR A 14 41.57 -28.66 -75.30
CA TYR A 14 42.78 -28.50 -74.50
C TYR A 14 42.93 -29.62 -73.47
N LYS A 15 44.05 -30.35 -73.50
CA LYS A 15 44.39 -31.37 -72.49
C LYS A 15 44.97 -30.74 -71.22
N GLU A 16 46.04 -29.97 -71.36
CA GLU A 16 46.59 -29.10 -70.33
C GLU A 16 47.19 -27.87 -71.03
N VAL A 17 46.79 -26.67 -70.63
CA VAL A 17 47.37 -25.43 -71.17
C VAL A 17 47.50 -24.37 -70.09
N LYS A 18 48.59 -23.60 -70.16
CA LYS A 18 48.88 -22.46 -69.28
C LYS A 18 49.22 -21.27 -70.15
N VAL A 19 48.36 -20.26 -70.13
CA VAL A 19 48.52 -19.03 -70.93
C VAL A 19 48.71 -17.86 -69.98
N ASN A 20 49.73 -17.05 -70.22
CA ASN A 20 49.92 -15.78 -69.53
C ASN A 20 49.51 -14.66 -70.49
N PHE A 21 48.66 -13.75 -70.01
CA PHE A 21 48.25 -12.58 -70.78
C PHE A 21 49.06 -11.38 -70.32
N LYS A 22 49.46 -10.53 -71.27
CA LYS A 22 50.18 -9.28 -71.02
C LYS A 22 49.22 -8.09 -71.14
N GLU A 23 49.68 -6.94 -70.67
CA GLU A 23 49.00 -5.66 -70.94
C GLU A 23 49.16 -5.28 -72.42
N GLY A 24 48.27 -4.43 -72.91
CA GLY A 24 48.20 -4.02 -74.32
C GLY A 24 47.47 -5.05 -75.20
N VAL A 25 47.85 -5.10 -76.47
CA VAL A 25 47.21 -5.99 -77.45
C VAL A 25 47.83 -7.39 -77.39
N THR A 26 46.98 -8.40 -77.33
CA THR A 26 47.35 -9.81 -77.50
C THR A 26 46.58 -10.42 -78.66
N ILE A 27 47.29 -10.90 -79.68
CA ILE A 27 46.70 -11.55 -80.84
C ILE A 27 46.80 -13.06 -80.67
N ILE A 28 45.66 -13.73 -80.62
CA ILE A 28 45.53 -15.19 -80.61
C ILE A 28 45.35 -15.64 -82.06
N TYR A 29 46.44 -16.12 -82.65
CA TYR A 29 46.55 -16.45 -84.07
C TYR A 29 46.53 -17.96 -84.32
N GLY A 30 46.01 -18.40 -85.48
CA GLY A 30 46.10 -19.79 -85.92
C GLY A 30 44.95 -20.22 -86.84
N PRO A 31 44.95 -21.47 -87.33
CA PRO A 31 43.95 -21.95 -88.29
C PRO A 31 42.51 -21.95 -87.75
N ASN A 32 41.54 -21.93 -88.65
CA ASN A 32 40.13 -22.12 -88.27
C ASN A 32 39.91 -23.50 -87.65
N GLY A 33 39.18 -23.55 -86.53
CA GLY A 33 38.94 -24.78 -85.78
C GLY A 33 40.12 -25.27 -84.94
N SER A 34 41.18 -24.46 -84.76
CA SER A 34 42.32 -24.81 -83.88
C SER A 34 42.04 -24.64 -82.39
N GLY A 35 40.91 -24.01 -82.01
CA GLY A 35 40.53 -23.80 -80.60
C GLY A 35 40.70 -22.35 -80.09
N LYS A 36 41.10 -21.40 -80.93
CA LYS A 36 41.34 -19.98 -80.55
C LYS A 36 40.19 -19.36 -79.73
N SER A 37 38.97 -19.37 -80.28
CA SER A 37 37.79 -18.82 -79.61
C SER A 37 37.49 -19.55 -78.30
N THR A 38 37.75 -20.86 -78.24
CA THR A 38 37.59 -21.66 -77.01
C THR A 38 38.49 -21.19 -75.86
N LEU A 39 39.66 -20.62 -76.15
CA LEU A 39 40.54 -20.06 -75.12
C LEU A 39 39.90 -18.84 -74.42
N LEU A 40 39.26 -17.96 -75.19
CA LEU A 40 38.53 -16.80 -74.66
C LEU A 40 37.23 -17.20 -73.96
N GLU A 41 36.51 -18.17 -74.52
CA GLU A 41 35.33 -18.76 -73.88
C GLU A 41 35.69 -19.35 -72.50
N ALA A 42 36.89 -19.91 -72.35
CA ALA A 42 37.34 -20.43 -71.07
C ALA A 42 37.56 -19.32 -70.02
N CYS A 43 38.04 -18.14 -70.43
CA CYS A 43 38.13 -16.98 -69.55
C CYS A 43 36.74 -16.50 -69.11
N PHE A 44 35.79 -16.40 -70.06
CA PHE A 44 34.40 -16.06 -69.75
C PHE A 44 33.75 -17.08 -68.80
N PHE A 45 33.96 -18.37 -69.06
CA PHE A 45 33.44 -19.45 -68.21
C PHE A 45 34.08 -19.43 -66.82
N ALA A 46 35.38 -19.12 -66.70
CA ALA A 46 36.05 -18.98 -65.42
C ALA A 46 35.38 -17.90 -64.57
N LEU A 47 35.06 -16.74 -65.16
CA LEU A 47 34.37 -15.65 -64.47
C LEU A 47 32.92 -16.04 -64.12
N TYR A 48 32.07 -16.27 -65.11
CA TYR A 48 30.62 -16.35 -64.88
C TYR A 48 30.08 -17.77 -64.69
N GLY A 49 30.83 -18.80 -65.10
CA GLY A 49 30.36 -20.19 -65.03
C GLY A 49 29.24 -20.53 -65.99
N LYS A 50 28.94 -19.61 -66.90
CA LYS A 50 27.96 -19.79 -67.95
C LYS A 50 28.70 -20.19 -69.22
N VAL A 51 28.15 -21.15 -69.94
CA VAL A 51 28.59 -21.42 -71.31
C VAL A 51 28.18 -20.21 -72.15
N SER A 52 29.11 -19.71 -72.95
CA SER A 52 28.92 -18.56 -73.82
C SER A 52 27.80 -18.81 -74.83
N SER A 53 27.85 -19.96 -75.50
CA SER A 53 26.80 -20.48 -76.38
C SER A 53 25.67 -21.13 -75.56
N ARG A 54 24.50 -21.35 -76.16
CA ARG A 54 23.38 -22.15 -75.57
C ARG A 54 23.73 -23.64 -75.35
N GLY A 55 25.02 -23.96 -75.18
CA GLY A 55 25.54 -25.30 -74.95
C GLY A 55 25.42 -25.76 -73.51
N ARG A 56 25.53 -27.07 -73.29
CA ARG A 56 25.43 -27.70 -71.97
C ARG A 56 26.78 -27.73 -71.25
N LEU A 57 26.76 -27.83 -69.93
CA LEU A 57 27.99 -27.93 -69.12
C LEU A 57 28.85 -29.14 -69.50
N GLU A 58 28.24 -30.26 -69.91
CA GLU A 58 28.97 -31.45 -70.36
C GLU A 58 29.82 -31.21 -71.63
N GLU A 59 29.45 -30.25 -72.47
CA GLU A 59 30.21 -29.91 -73.70
C GLU A 59 31.55 -29.23 -73.40
N ILE A 60 31.76 -28.77 -72.17
CA ILE A 60 33.02 -28.17 -71.72
C ILE A 60 34.09 -29.23 -71.44
N ILE A 61 33.67 -30.42 -70.99
CA ILE A 61 34.59 -31.50 -70.66
C ILE A 61 35.08 -32.14 -71.96
N THR A 62 36.39 -32.33 -72.11
CA THR A 62 36.90 -33.02 -73.30
C THR A 62 36.27 -34.41 -73.40
N LYS A 63 35.82 -34.79 -74.61
CA LYS A 63 35.27 -36.12 -74.89
C LYS A 63 36.18 -37.23 -74.38
N GLY A 64 35.63 -38.12 -73.55
CA GLY A 64 36.35 -39.24 -72.94
C GLY A 64 36.93 -38.95 -71.54
N GLU A 65 36.94 -37.69 -71.11
CA GLU A 65 37.40 -37.30 -69.77
C GLU A 65 36.24 -37.24 -68.77
N LYS A 66 36.53 -37.46 -67.48
CA LYS A 66 35.52 -37.43 -66.41
C LYS A 66 35.35 -36.06 -65.77
N LYS A 67 36.36 -35.20 -65.90
CA LYS A 67 36.40 -33.88 -65.27
C LYS A 67 37.18 -32.87 -66.11
N ALA A 68 36.84 -31.60 -65.96
CA ALA A 68 37.56 -30.45 -66.49
C ALA A 68 37.85 -29.45 -65.36
N GLN A 69 39.01 -28.81 -65.40
CA GLN A 69 39.40 -27.77 -64.44
C GLN A 69 39.79 -26.49 -65.19
N ILE A 70 39.34 -25.36 -64.65
CA ILE A 70 39.61 -24.03 -65.17
C ILE A 70 40.06 -23.16 -64.00
N SER A 71 41.20 -22.50 -64.14
CA SER A 71 41.69 -21.49 -63.21
C SER A 71 42.03 -20.22 -63.97
N LEU A 72 41.50 -19.09 -63.51
CA LEU A 72 41.79 -17.77 -64.04
C LEU A 72 42.28 -16.88 -62.91
N ILE A 73 43.48 -16.32 -63.09
CA ILE A 73 44.02 -15.25 -62.27
C ILE A 73 43.83 -13.95 -63.05
N PHE A 74 43.15 -12.98 -62.43
CA PHE A 74 42.94 -11.65 -63.01
C PHE A 74 43.22 -10.58 -61.96
N SER A 75 43.54 -9.38 -62.42
CA SER A 75 43.74 -8.22 -61.58
C SER A 75 42.67 -7.18 -61.84
N GLN A 76 42.25 -6.52 -60.77
CA GLN A 76 41.35 -5.38 -60.81
C GLN A 76 41.99 -4.25 -59.97
N GLY A 77 42.46 -3.19 -60.65
CA GLY A 77 43.39 -2.24 -60.03
C GLY A 77 44.64 -2.97 -59.52
N GLU A 78 45.03 -2.69 -58.27
CA GLU A 78 46.14 -3.38 -57.59
C GLU A 78 45.76 -4.75 -57.00
N GLN A 79 44.47 -5.09 -56.98
CA GLN A 79 43.99 -6.32 -56.35
C GLN A 79 44.06 -7.50 -57.30
N VAL A 80 44.52 -8.66 -56.80
CA VAL A 80 44.61 -9.91 -57.57
C VAL A 80 43.55 -10.89 -57.08
N PHE A 81 42.83 -11.48 -58.03
CA PHE A 81 41.77 -12.45 -57.80
C PHE A 81 42.10 -13.77 -58.48
N HIS A 82 41.71 -14.87 -57.85
CA HIS A 82 41.92 -16.20 -58.39
C HIS A 82 40.61 -17.00 -58.35
N VAL A 83 40.05 -17.26 -59.53
CA VAL A 83 38.84 -18.07 -59.68
C VAL A 83 39.23 -19.45 -60.16
N GLU A 84 38.70 -20.48 -59.50
CA GLU A 84 38.91 -21.87 -59.86
C GLU A 84 37.56 -22.58 -59.94
N ARG A 85 37.33 -23.30 -61.04
CA ARG A 85 36.14 -24.11 -61.30
C ARG A 85 36.54 -25.51 -61.71
N GLU A 86 35.90 -26.52 -61.11
CA GLU A 86 35.97 -27.91 -61.53
C GLU A 86 34.58 -28.39 -61.93
N ILE A 87 34.47 -28.97 -63.12
CA ILE A 87 33.26 -29.58 -63.64
C ILE A 87 33.51 -31.07 -63.75
N THR A 88 32.60 -31.88 -63.21
CA THR A 88 32.71 -33.34 -63.21
C THR A 88 31.46 -33.98 -63.79
N MET A 89 31.62 -34.98 -64.65
CA MET A 89 30.53 -35.82 -65.14
C MET A 89 29.94 -36.65 -63.99
N ARG A 90 28.62 -36.55 -63.78
CA ARG A 90 27.83 -37.38 -62.88
C ARG A 90 26.74 -38.09 -63.70
N GLY A 91 27.03 -39.31 -64.12
CA GLY A 91 26.21 -39.99 -65.12
C GLY A 91 26.32 -39.26 -66.47
N ASP A 92 25.18 -38.91 -67.05
CA ASP A 92 25.11 -38.21 -68.35
C ASP A 92 25.13 -36.67 -68.23
N ALA A 93 25.13 -36.12 -67.01
CA ALA A 93 25.11 -34.68 -66.76
C ALA A 93 26.39 -34.19 -66.06
N ALA A 94 26.86 -33.01 -66.42
CA ALA A 94 28.00 -32.35 -65.80
C ALA A 94 27.55 -31.40 -64.68
N VAL A 95 28.29 -31.40 -63.56
CA VAL A 95 28.02 -30.55 -62.40
C VAL A 95 29.30 -29.85 -61.97
N THR A 96 29.18 -28.59 -61.55
CA THR A 96 30.30 -27.87 -60.91
C THR A 96 30.56 -28.47 -59.51
N THR A 97 31.68 -29.18 -59.35
CA THR A 97 32.10 -29.83 -58.10
C THR A 97 32.96 -28.95 -57.22
N LYS A 98 33.70 -28.01 -57.81
CA LYS A 98 34.48 -26.99 -57.11
C LYS A 98 34.25 -25.64 -57.76
N CYS A 99 34.00 -24.61 -56.96
CA CYS A 99 33.94 -23.23 -57.41
C CYS A 99 34.41 -22.34 -56.27
N THR A 100 35.58 -21.74 -56.43
CA THR A 100 36.19 -20.88 -55.41
C THR A 100 36.72 -19.61 -56.03
N LEU A 101 36.47 -18.48 -55.37
CA LEU A 101 37.07 -17.19 -55.67
C LEU A 101 37.92 -16.78 -54.47
N LYS A 102 39.24 -16.67 -54.66
CA LYS A 102 40.14 -16.05 -53.69
C LYS A 102 40.22 -14.56 -54.00
N THR A 103 39.78 -13.73 -53.06
CA THR A 103 39.97 -12.28 -53.08
C THR A 103 41.17 -11.92 -52.20
N PRO A 104 41.64 -10.66 -52.18
CA PRO A 104 42.69 -10.24 -51.26
C PRO A 104 42.35 -10.39 -49.77
N LYS A 105 41.06 -10.49 -49.42
CA LYS A 105 40.59 -10.54 -48.02
C LYS A 105 40.08 -11.91 -47.62
N ASP A 106 39.32 -12.57 -48.51
CA ASP A 106 38.53 -13.76 -48.18
C ASP A 106 38.52 -14.79 -49.32
N VAL A 107 38.14 -16.03 -48.99
CA VAL A 107 37.87 -17.09 -49.97
C VAL A 107 36.37 -17.40 -49.99
N ILE A 108 35.73 -17.15 -51.13
CA ILE A 108 34.31 -17.41 -51.34
C ILE A 108 34.17 -18.75 -52.07
N SER A 109 33.24 -19.58 -51.61
CA SER A 109 32.99 -20.91 -52.20
C SER A 109 31.54 -21.07 -52.64
N GLY A 110 31.33 -21.82 -53.73
CA GLY A 110 30.02 -22.13 -54.30
C GLY A 110 29.65 -21.23 -55.49
N SER A 111 29.03 -21.82 -56.52
CA SER A 111 28.78 -21.15 -57.81
C SER A 111 27.89 -19.90 -57.71
N GLY A 112 26.87 -19.91 -56.84
CA GLY A 112 25.99 -18.76 -56.63
C GLY A 112 26.69 -17.56 -55.97
N PRO A 113 27.27 -17.74 -54.76
CA PRO A 113 28.03 -16.68 -54.08
C PRO A 113 29.20 -16.15 -54.91
N VAL A 114 29.98 -17.03 -55.55
CA VAL A 114 31.09 -16.64 -56.43
C VAL A 114 30.58 -15.83 -57.62
N GLY A 115 29.49 -16.25 -58.28
CA GLY A 115 28.89 -15.50 -59.38
C GLY A 115 28.45 -14.09 -58.97
N LYS A 116 27.75 -13.96 -57.84
CA LYS A 116 27.33 -12.65 -57.30
C LYS A 116 28.50 -11.75 -56.95
N GLU A 117 29.56 -12.30 -56.36
CA GLU A 117 30.74 -11.49 -56.05
C GLU A 117 31.47 -11.07 -57.31
N ILE A 118 31.56 -11.91 -58.34
CA ILE A 118 32.16 -11.54 -59.63
C ILE A 118 31.35 -10.44 -60.31
N GLU A 119 30.02 -10.52 -60.33
CA GLU A 119 29.16 -9.45 -60.85
C GLU A 119 29.36 -8.12 -60.10
N LYS A 120 29.57 -8.18 -58.78
CA LYS A 120 29.84 -7.01 -57.95
C LYS A 120 31.24 -6.43 -58.17
N ILE A 121 32.26 -7.29 -58.22
CA ILE A 121 33.66 -6.94 -58.52
C ILE A 121 33.71 -6.23 -59.87
N LEU A 122 33.16 -6.85 -60.92
CA LEU A 122 33.18 -6.32 -62.28
C LEU A 122 32.14 -5.21 -62.52
N SER A 123 31.18 -5.05 -61.61
CA SER A 123 30.00 -4.20 -61.80
C SER A 123 29.27 -4.43 -63.13
N MET A 124 29.37 -5.67 -63.64
CA MET A 124 28.83 -6.10 -64.93
C MET A 124 28.26 -7.51 -64.80
N SER A 125 27.03 -7.71 -65.27
CA SER A 125 26.47 -9.04 -65.42
C SER A 125 27.18 -9.81 -66.54
N SER A 126 26.93 -11.12 -66.62
CA SER A 126 27.45 -11.90 -67.75
C SER A 126 26.92 -11.42 -69.11
N GLU A 127 25.69 -10.92 -69.13
CA GLU A 127 25.02 -10.41 -70.33
C GLU A 127 25.62 -9.06 -70.75
N ASP A 128 25.95 -8.20 -69.79
CA ASP A 128 26.65 -6.93 -70.00
C ASP A 128 28.06 -7.15 -70.54
N PHE A 129 28.81 -8.09 -69.93
CA PHE A 129 30.17 -8.44 -70.35
C PHE A 129 30.22 -8.87 -71.82
N VAL A 130 29.26 -9.69 -72.27
CA VAL A 130 29.18 -10.15 -73.67
C VAL A 130 28.69 -9.05 -74.61
N SER A 131 27.84 -8.15 -74.13
CA SER A 131 27.27 -7.10 -74.98
C SER A 131 28.23 -5.93 -75.18
N CYS A 132 29.17 -5.72 -74.26
CA CYS A 132 30.13 -4.62 -74.28
C CYS A 132 31.58 -5.08 -74.48
N ALA A 133 32.10 -5.94 -73.60
CA ALA A 133 33.53 -6.26 -73.54
C ALA A 133 33.94 -7.47 -74.39
N TYR A 134 33.05 -8.45 -74.63
CA TYR A 134 33.36 -9.66 -75.38
C TYR A 134 32.53 -9.79 -76.66
N VAL A 135 33.11 -9.35 -77.78
CA VAL A 135 32.55 -9.48 -79.13
C VAL A 135 32.82 -10.87 -79.66
N ARG A 136 31.80 -11.74 -79.62
CA ARG A 136 31.92 -13.12 -80.14
C ARG A 136 31.68 -13.18 -81.64
N GLN A 137 32.18 -14.25 -82.25
CA GLN A 137 31.84 -14.61 -83.62
C GLN A 137 30.33 -14.78 -83.77
N GLY A 138 29.72 -14.05 -84.71
CA GLY A 138 28.26 -14.07 -84.97
C GLY A 138 27.41 -13.19 -84.05
N ASP A 139 27.89 -12.85 -82.84
CA ASP A 139 27.18 -11.96 -81.91
C ASP A 139 27.35 -10.48 -82.25
N ILE A 140 28.14 -10.12 -83.27
CA ILE A 140 28.45 -8.73 -83.62
C ILE A 140 27.17 -7.88 -83.79
N ASN A 141 26.12 -8.47 -84.35
CA ASN A 141 24.84 -7.80 -84.67
C ASN A 141 23.86 -7.61 -83.52
N LYS A 142 24.14 -8.15 -82.32
CA LYS A 142 23.18 -8.23 -81.22
C LYS A 142 22.60 -6.87 -80.77
N LEU A 143 23.38 -5.78 -80.82
CA LEU A 143 22.91 -4.45 -80.40
C LEU A 143 22.04 -3.74 -81.46
N ILE A 144 22.30 -3.99 -82.75
CA ILE A 144 21.45 -3.53 -83.87
C ILE A 144 20.13 -4.31 -83.91
N GLU A 145 20.17 -5.62 -83.61
CA GLU A 145 19.01 -6.50 -83.64
C GLU A 145 18.12 -6.39 -82.38
N ALA A 146 18.66 -5.85 -81.29
CA ALA A 146 17.87 -5.51 -80.11
C ALA A 146 16.72 -4.54 -80.45
N THR A 147 15.57 -4.74 -79.81
CA THR A 147 14.50 -3.73 -79.77
C THR A 147 14.93 -2.51 -78.95
N PRO A 148 14.26 -1.35 -79.10
CA PRO A 148 14.61 -0.14 -78.33
C PRO A 148 14.57 -0.38 -76.82
N THR A 149 13.56 -1.13 -76.34
CA THR A 149 13.45 -1.53 -74.93
C THR A 149 14.60 -2.42 -74.45
N GLU A 150 15.00 -3.40 -75.26
CA GLU A 150 16.13 -4.29 -74.93
C GLU A 150 17.45 -3.51 -74.95
N ARG A 151 17.65 -2.64 -75.95
CA ARG A 151 18.83 -1.77 -76.05
C ARG A 151 18.92 -0.80 -74.89
N GLN A 152 17.79 -0.19 -74.50
CA GLN A 152 17.69 0.63 -73.30
C GLN A 152 18.10 -0.17 -72.07
N ALA A 153 17.57 -1.39 -71.87
CA ALA A 153 17.90 -2.19 -70.70
C ALA A 153 19.41 -2.53 -70.63
N LEU A 154 20.02 -2.85 -71.77
CA LEU A 154 21.46 -3.12 -71.88
C LEU A 154 22.29 -1.85 -71.58
N ILE A 155 21.98 -0.72 -72.19
CA ILE A 155 22.76 0.52 -72.02
C ILE A 155 22.52 1.14 -70.63
N ASP A 156 21.29 1.22 -70.14
CA ASP A 156 20.97 1.67 -68.78
C ASP A 156 21.65 0.77 -67.72
N GLY A 157 21.75 -0.54 -68.00
CA GLY A 157 22.42 -1.53 -67.17
C GLY A 157 23.93 -1.27 -67.08
N LEU A 158 24.58 -1.11 -68.24
CA LEU A 158 26.00 -0.76 -68.35
C LEU A 158 26.33 0.57 -67.66
N LEU A 159 25.49 1.59 -67.85
CA LEU A 159 25.64 2.91 -67.23
C LEU A 159 25.22 2.97 -65.75
N GLN A 160 24.82 1.83 -65.17
CA GLN A 160 24.38 1.70 -63.77
C GLN A 160 23.24 2.64 -63.36
N LEU A 161 22.44 3.14 -64.30
CA LEU A 161 21.30 4.03 -64.03
C LEU A 161 20.20 3.32 -63.22
N GLY A 162 20.21 1.98 -63.21
CA GLY A 162 19.34 1.17 -62.36
C GLY A 162 19.64 1.30 -60.86
N LEU A 163 20.83 1.72 -60.45
CA LEU A 163 21.18 1.92 -59.04
C LEU A 163 20.41 3.10 -58.43
N LEU A 164 20.27 4.19 -59.17
CA LEU A 164 19.49 5.36 -58.74
C LEU A 164 18.01 5.02 -58.55
N LYS A 165 17.45 4.19 -59.44
CA LYS A 165 16.09 3.64 -59.27
C LYS A 165 15.98 2.84 -57.97
N LYS A 166 16.94 1.96 -57.69
CA LYS A 166 16.97 1.18 -56.43
C LYS A 166 17.03 2.08 -55.20
N TYR A 167 17.78 3.18 -55.23
CA TYR A 167 17.82 4.13 -54.13
C TYR A 167 16.48 4.86 -53.94
N GLY A 168 15.86 5.33 -55.02
CA GLY A 168 14.51 5.92 -54.98
C GLY A 168 13.46 4.96 -54.43
N ASP A 169 13.49 3.69 -54.86
CA ASP A 169 12.58 2.64 -54.38
C ASP A 169 12.77 2.37 -52.88
N ARG A 170 14.02 2.35 -52.39
CA ARG A 170 14.33 2.22 -50.96
C ARG A 170 13.76 3.37 -50.14
N VAL A 171 13.92 4.60 -50.61
CA VAL A 171 13.33 5.79 -49.96
C VAL A 171 11.80 5.68 -49.90
N SER A 172 11.16 5.19 -50.97
CA SER A 172 9.71 4.95 -51.00
C SER A 172 9.24 3.92 -49.97
N ILE A 173 9.99 2.83 -49.79
CA ILE A 173 9.72 1.81 -48.76
C ILE A 173 9.84 2.43 -47.37
N SER A 174 10.94 3.12 -47.08
CA SER A 174 11.16 3.77 -45.78
C SER A 174 10.08 4.81 -45.48
N ARG A 175 9.68 5.62 -46.47
CA ARG A 175 8.63 6.63 -46.32
C ARG A 175 7.28 6.02 -45.96
N ARG A 176 6.91 4.86 -46.55
CA ARG A 176 5.66 4.17 -46.20
C ARG A 176 5.64 3.74 -44.74
N ALA A 177 6.73 3.16 -44.24
CA ALA A 177 6.85 2.80 -42.83
C ALA A 177 6.71 4.03 -41.90
N VAL A 178 7.33 5.15 -42.26
CA VAL A 178 7.20 6.41 -41.48
C VAL A 178 5.76 6.95 -41.54
N ALA A 179 5.08 6.83 -42.69
CA ALA A 179 3.69 7.26 -42.84
C ALA A 179 2.70 6.46 -41.97
N GLU A 180 2.95 5.15 -41.78
CA GLU A 180 2.16 4.33 -40.86
C GLU A 180 2.29 4.83 -39.41
N ILE A 181 3.52 5.08 -38.95
CA ILE A 181 3.79 5.65 -37.61
C ILE A 181 3.11 7.03 -37.47
N ALA A 182 3.16 7.86 -38.52
CA ALA A 182 2.49 9.17 -38.53
C ALA A 182 0.97 9.04 -38.35
N SER A 183 0.36 8.03 -38.99
CA SER A 183 -1.07 7.75 -38.88
C SER A 183 -1.45 7.30 -37.47
N GLU A 184 -0.67 6.40 -36.87
CA GLU A 184 -0.88 5.96 -35.49
C GLU A 184 -0.77 7.13 -34.50
N GLN A 185 0.25 7.98 -34.65
CA GLN A 185 0.39 9.18 -33.81
C GLN A 185 -0.77 10.15 -33.97
N ARG A 186 -1.27 10.37 -35.19
CA ARG A 186 -2.46 11.21 -35.42
C ARG A 186 -3.68 10.66 -34.70
N GLY A 187 -3.91 9.35 -34.76
CA GLY A 187 -5.00 8.69 -34.02
C GLY A 187 -4.86 8.89 -32.50
N ALA A 188 -3.66 8.72 -31.96
CA ALA A 188 -3.42 8.93 -30.53
C ALA A 188 -3.64 10.39 -30.10
N ILE A 189 -3.21 11.36 -30.91
CA ILE A 189 -3.44 12.80 -30.67
C ILE A 189 -4.95 13.11 -30.67
N GLU A 190 -5.70 12.56 -31.62
CA GLU A 190 -7.15 12.75 -31.71
C GLU A 190 -7.87 12.17 -30.49
N GLU A 191 -7.50 10.96 -30.06
CA GLU A 191 -8.04 10.34 -28.85
C GLU A 191 -7.76 11.18 -27.60
N LEU A 192 -6.52 11.68 -27.44
CA LEU A 192 -6.16 12.54 -26.31
C LEU A 192 -6.93 13.87 -26.34
N ASN A 193 -7.08 14.48 -27.52
CA ASN A 193 -7.87 15.71 -27.68
C ASN A 193 -9.34 15.48 -27.31
N ASN A 194 -9.92 14.35 -27.70
CA ASN A 194 -11.28 13.98 -27.30
C ASN A 194 -11.42 13.83 -25.78
N GLN A 195 -10.43 13.22 -25.12
CA GLN A 195 -10.40 13.12 -23.65
C GLN A 195 -10.26 14.49 -22.97
N LEU A 196 -9.43 15.39 -23.51
CA LEU A 196 -9.22 16.73 -22.96
C LEU A 196 -10.40 17.68 -23.19
N ASN A 197 -11.17 17.50 -24.27
CA ASN A 197 -12.33 18.34 -24.59
C ASN A 197 -13.55 18.09 -23.68
N GLN A 198 -13.61 16.96 -22.97
CA GLN A 198 -14.76 16.63 -22.12
C GLN A 198 -14.85 17.47 -20.83
N ARG A 199 -13.74 18.05 -20.35
CA ARG A 199 -13.70 18.86 -19.12
C ARG A 199 -12.54 19.85 -19.11
N SER A 200 -12.81 21.11 -18.79
CA SER A 200 -11.76 22.12 -18.64
C SER A 200 -11.11 22.08 -17.25
N ARG A 201 -9.78 22.27 -17.22
CA ARG A 201 -9.03 22.44 -15.96
C ARG A 201 -9.41 23.71 -15.23
N GLU A 202 -9.90 24.73 -15.94
CA GLU A 202 -10.38 25.96 -15.34
C GLU A 202 -11.68 25.73 -14.57
N ASP A 203 -12.59 24.94 -15.13
CA ASP A 203 -13.87 24.60 -14.49
C ASP A 203 -13.63 23.81 -13.21
N LEU A 204 -12.81 22.75 -13.25
CA LEU A 204 -12.38 22.02 -12.06
C LEU A 204 -11.72 22.93 -11.01
N SER A 205 -10.94 23.92 -11.45
CA SER A 205 -10.30 24.85 -10.52
C SER A 205 -11.27 25.84 -9.89
N ARG A 206 -12.39 26.16 -10.54
CA ARG A 206 -13.48 26.95 -9.95
C ARG A 206 -14.25 26.11 -8.95
N GLU A 207 -14.62 24.89 -9.33
CA GLU A 207 -15.34 23.96 -8.45
C GLU A 207 -14.55 23.63 -7.17
N ILE A 208 -13.23 23.41 -7.26
CA ILE A 208 -12.37 23.21 -6.08
C ILE A 208 -12.41 24.43 -5.15
N LYS A 209 -12.39 25.65 -5.70
CA LYS A 209 -12.46 26.89 -4.91
C LYS A 209 -13.83 27.08 -4.25
N GLU A 210 -14.90 26.69 -4.94
CA GLU A 210 -16.26 26.70 -4.39
C GLU A 210 -16.36 25.73 -3.20
N LEU A 211 -15.89 24.50 -3.35
CA LEU A 211 -15.82 23.50 -2.28
C LEU A 211 -14.95 23.96 -1.11
N GLU A 212 -13.81 24.64 -1.36
CA GLU A 212 -13.00 25.26 -0.30
C GLU A 212 -13.79 26.35 0.44
N GLY A 213 -14.54 27.17 -0.29
CA GLY A 213 -15.41 28.18 0.30
C GLY A 213 -16.49 27.59 1.18
N GLU A 214 -17.14 26.51 0.75
CA GLU A 214 -18.16 25.78 1.51
C GLU A 214 -17.57 25.08 2.74
N GLY A 215 -16.45 24.38 2.59
CA GLY A 215 -15.75 23.75 3.71
C GLY A 215 -15.35 24.75 4.80
N ASN A 216 -14.87 25.93 4.41
CA ASN A 216 -14.54 27.02 5.35
C ASN A 216 -15.77 27.58 6.09
N LYS A 217 -16.96 27.56 5.47
CA LYS A 217 -18.21 27.97 6.14
C LYS A 217 -18.61 26.94 7.19
N ILE A 218 -18.57 25.65 6.83
CA ILE A 218 -18.88 24.55 7.76
C ILE A 218 -17.88 24.52 8.93
N ASP A 219 -16.60 24.84 8.70
CA ASP A 219 -15.62 24.93 9.78
C ASP A 219 -15.94 26.01 10.81
N LYS A 220 -16.47 27.16 10.36
CA LYS A 220 -16.96 28.20 11.27
C LYS A 220 -18.18 27.73 12.06
N GLU A 221 -19.09 27.02 11.41
CA GLU A 221 -20.28 26.44 12.04
C GLU A 221 -19.92 25.40 13.10
N ILE A 222 -19.02 24.46 12.79
CA ILE A 222 -18.49 23.47 13.74
C ILE A 222 -17.84 24.17 14.94
N SER A 223 -17.01 25.19 14.70
CA SER A 223 -16.34 25.92 15.79
C SER A 223 -17.34 26.64 16.70
N GLN A 224 -18.42 27.18 16.13
CA GLN A 224 -19.50 27.81 16.90
C GLN A 224 -20.23 26.76 17.76
N LEU A 225 -20.66 25.66 17.15
CA LEU A 225 -21.37 24.58 17.84
C LEU A 225 -20.52 23.92 18.95
N GLN A 226 -19.20 23.79 18.76
CA GLN A 226 -18.29 23.28 19.80
C GLN A 226 -18.24 24.19 21.03
N LYS A 227 -18.23 25.51 20.83
CA LYS A 227 -18.28 26.47 21.95
C LYS A 227 -19.62 26.38 22.69
N ASP A 228 -20.70 26.24 21.94
CA ASP A 228 -22.05 26.09 22.53
C ASP A 228 -22.19 24.75 23.28
N GLN A 229 -21.60 23.67 22.75
CA GLN A 229 -21.50 22.38 23.43
C GLN A 229 -20.76 22.52 24.77
N GLU A 230 -19.57 23.12 24.78
CA GLU A 230 -18.79 23.30 26.01
C GLU A 230 -19.55 24.13 27.05
N ARG A 231 -20.22 25.20 26.61
CA ARG A 231 -21.07 26.03 27.49
C ARG A 231 -22.20 25.21 28.09
N LYS A 232 -22.90 24.38 27.30
CA LYS A 232 -23.99 23.52 27.78
C LYS A 232 -23.51 22.38 28.67
N GLN A 233 -22.37 21.78 28.39
CA GLN A 233 -21.76 20.75 29.26
C GLN A 233 -21.43 21.33 30.64
N ASN A 234 -20.86 22.53 30.68
CA ASN A 234 -20.58 23.22 31.94
C ASN A 234 -21.87 23.54 32.71
N GLU A 235 -22.93 24.00 32.03
CA GLU A 235 -24.26 24.21 32.64
C GLU A 235 -24.80 22.91 33.26
N VAL A 236 -24.81 21.80 32.51
CA VAL A 236 -25.24 20.49 33.02
C VAL A 236 -24.41 20.04 34.22
N LYS A 237 -23.09 20.23 34.19
CA LYS A 237 -22.20 19.88 35.29
C LYS A 237 -22.55 20.65 36.56
N THR A 238 -22.69 21.97 36.47
CA THR A 238 -23.07 22.80 37.63
C THR A 238 -24.43 22.41 38.20
N LEU A 239 -25.42 22.11 37.35
CA LEU A 239 -26.74 21.67 37.80
C LEU A 239 -26.69 20.30 38.49
N LYS A 240 -25.84 19.37 38.03
CA LYS A 240 -25.62 18.07 38.69
C LYS A 240 -25.02 18.24 40.09
N GLU A 241 -23.99 19.07 40.24
CA GLU A 241 -23.34 19.34 41.52
C GLU A 241 -24.32 19.95 42.54
N ILE A 242 -25.21 20.84 42.08
CA ILE A 242 -26.26 21.43 42.94
C ILE A 242 -27.26 20.36 43.40
N ILE A 243 -27.68 19.44 42.51
CA ILE A 243 -28.62 18.36 42.84
C ILE A 243 -28.00 17.40 43.86
N GLU A 244 -26.74 16.98 43.68
CA GLU A 244 -26.03 16.11 44.62
C GLU A 244 -25.92 16.75 46.01
N SER A 245 -25.45 18.01 46.07
CA SER A 245 -25.33 18.75 47.34
C SER A 245 -26.66 18.87 48.08
N HIS A 246 -27.76 19.13 47.37
CA HIS A 246 -29.08 19.21 47.98
C HIS A 246 -29.58 17.83 48.46
N GLY A 247 -29.31 16.76 47.70
CA GLY A 247 -29.65 15.39 48.09
C GLY A 247 -28.92 14.91 49.34
N GLU A 248 -27.65 15.26 49.50
CA GLU A 248 -26.86 14.96 50.71
C GLU A 248 -27.40 15.69 51.94
N ALA A 249 -27.67 17.00 51.81
CA ALA A 249 -28.24 17.79 52.89
C ALA A 249 -29.61 17.26 53.36
N GLN A 250 -30.47 16.81 52.45
CA GLN A 250 -31.75 16.20 52.80
C GLN A 250 -31.61 14.89 53.58
N ARG A 251 -30.64 14.03 53.21
CA ARG A 251 -30.37 12.79 53.97
C ARG A 251 -29.88 13.11 55.38
N GLU A 252 -28.95 14.05 55.52
CA GLU A 252 -28.42 14.45 56.82
C GLU A 252 -29.52 15.03 57.74
N MET A 253 -30.44 15.83 57.19
CA MET A 253 -31.62 16.29 57.93
C MET A 253 -32.53 15.13 58.38
N GLY A 254 -32.73 14.12 57.52
CA GLY A 254 -33.49 12.91 57.85
C GLY A 254 -32.89 12.14 59.03
N ASP A 255 -31.58 11.91 58.99
CA ASP A 255 -30.85 11.21 60.06
C ASP A 255 -30.89 12.00 61.39
N LEU A 256 -30.73 13.33 61.33
CA LEU A 256 -30.84 14.20 62.50
C LEU A 256 -32.24 14.18 63.11
N ARG A 257 -33.31 14.17 62.30
CA ARG A 257 -34.69 14.06 62.79
C ARG A 257 -34.94 12.76 63.55
N ILE A 258 -34.52 11.63 62.97
CA ILE A 258 -34.61 10.32 63.63
C ILE A 258 -33.83 10.31 64.95
N SER A 259 -32.64 10.91 64.96
CA SER A 259 -31.83 11.01 66.19
C SER A 259 -32.48 11.89 67.26
N ILE A 260 -33.11 13.00 66.88
CA ILE A 260 -33.82 13.90 67.80
C ILE A 260 -35.02 13.19 68.42
N GLU A 261 -35.79 12.45 67.62
CA GLU A 261 -36.95 11.69 68.07
C GLU A 261 -36.55 10.65 69.13
N LYS A 262 -35.55 9.81 68.84
CA LYS A 262 -35.02 8.82 69.80
C LYS A 262 -34.52 9.46 71.11
N LEU A 263 -33.76 10.55 71.01
CA LEU A 263 -33.27 11.26 72.20
C LEU A 263 -34.40 11.85 73.04
N SER A 264 -35.48 12.29 72.40
CA SER A 264 -36.66 12.82 73.09
C SER A 264 -37.43 11.75 73.85
N GLU A 265 -37.62 10.57 73.25
CA GLU A 265 -38.25 9.41 73.90
C GLU A 265 -37.43 8.94 75.12
N ASP A 266 -36.13 8.78 74.94
CA ASP A 266 -35.18 8.42 75.98
C ASP A 266 -35.21 9.38 77.19
N LEU A 267 -35.36 10.67 76.94
CA LEU A 267 -35.46 11.70 77.98
C LEU A 267 -36.78 11.61 78.75
N ILE A 268 -37.87 11.26 78.09
CA ILE A 268 -39.17 11.03 78.74
C ILE A 268 -39.07 9.84 79.69
N GLU A 269 -38.50 8.71 79.24
CA GLU A 269 -38.32 7.53 80.10
C GLU A 269 -37.46 7.81 81.32
N LEU A 270 -36.33 8.48 81.14
CA LEU A 270 -35.43 8.84 82.24
C LEU A 270 -36.12 9.78 83.24
N ARG A 271 -36.91 10.76 82.79
CA ARG A 271 -37.68 11.65 83.69
C ARG A 271 -38.73 10.90 84.50
N ILE A 272 -39.44 9.94 83.89
CA ILE A 272 -40.39 9.07 84.60
C ILE A 272 -39.67 8.26 85.68
N SER A 273 -38.50 7.70 85.37
CA SER A 273 -37.71 6.95 86.34
C SER A 273 -37.23 7.82 87.52
N ALA A 274 -36.81 9.05 87.26
CA ALA A 274 -36.42 10.01 88.29
C ALA A 274 -37.58 10.36 89.22
N SER A 275 -38.80 10.55 88.67
CA SER A 275 -40.00 10.83 89.46
C SER A 275 -40.33 9.69 90.44
N LYS A 276 -40.26 8.44 89.98
CA LYS A 276 -40.52 7.25 90.82
C LYS A 276 -39.50 7.11 91.96
N ILE A 277 -38.23 7.38 91.70
CA ILE A 277 -37.17 7.36 92.72
C ILE A 277 -37.42 8.46 93.75
N GLY A 278 -37.79 9.67 93.30
CA GLY A 278 -38.13 10.80 94.19
C GLY A 278 -39.31 10.50 95.11
N GLU A 279 -40.37 9.87 94.60
CA GLU A 279 -41.49 9.40 95.43
C GLU A 279 -41.06 8.37 96.48
N GLY A 280 -40.21 7.42 96.11
CA GLY A 280 -39.67 6.40 97.03
C GLY A 280 -38.86 7.01 98.19
N ILE A 281 -38.04 8.02 97.91
CA ILE A 281 -37.27 8.75 98.93
C ILE A 281 -38.22 9.48 99.90
N SER A 282 -39.29 10.10 99.39
CA SER A 282 -40.26 10.82 100.23
C SER A 282 -40.97 9.90 101.23
N LYS A 283 -41.43 8.72 100.77
CA LYS A 283 -42.13 7.73 101.60
C LYS A 283 -41.24 7.18 102.71
N GLY A 284 -40.00 6.81 102.37
CA GLY A 284 -39.05 6.30 103.38
C GLY A 284 -38.69 7.33 104.46
N ARG A 285 -38.66 8.63 104.14
CA ARG A 285 -38.43 9.68 105.16
C ARG A 285 -39.61 9.83 106.12
N GLN A 286 -40.84 9.74 105.60
CA GLN A 286 -42.06 9.81 106.42
C GLN A 286 -42.16 8.63 107.39
N GLU A 287 -41.84 7.42 106.93
CA GLU A 287 -41.87 6.21 107.76
C GLU A 287 -40.85 6.25 108.92
N ILE A 288 -39.67 6.83 108.69
CA ILE A 288 -38.69 7.08 109.77
C ILE A 288 -39.25 8.06 110.81
N GLN A 289 -39.93 9.11 110.37
CA GLN A 289 -40.47 10.15 111.25
C GLN A 289 -41.53 9.57 112.19
N GLU A 290 -42.48 8.80 111.65
CA GLU A 290 -43.55 8.16 112.43
C GLU A 290 -43.01 7.19 113.48
N LYS A 291 -42.05 6.32 113.11
CA LYS A 291 -41.48 5.32 114.02
C LYS A 291 -40.62 5.93 115.12
N THR A 292 -40.02 7.09 114.86
CA THR A 292 -39.22 7.81 115.87
C THR A 292 -40.11 8.42 116.95
N GLU A 293 -41.27 8.93 116.57
CA GLU A 293 -42.26 9.48 117.49
C GLU A 293 -42.88 8.39 118.38
N GLU A 294 -43.24 7.26 117.80
CA GLU A 294 -43.78 6.09 118.51
C GLU A 294 -42.80 5.57 119.59
N LYS A 295 -41.49 5.61 119.30
CA LYS A 295 -40.43 5.24 120.24
C LYS A 295 -40.31 6.24 121.41
N ARG A 296 -40.52 7.54 121.15
CA ARG A 296 -40.49 8.61 122.16
C ARG A 296 -41.62 8.47 123.17
N GLU A 297 -42.83 8.21 122.71
CA GLU A 297 -43.99 8.02 123.58
C GLU A 297 -43.86 6.79 124.49
N LEU A 298 -43.25 5.71 124.00
CA LEU A 298 -42.97 4.51 124.80
C LEU A 298 -41.99 4.81 125.93
N GLN A 299 -40.98 5.64 125.68
CA GLN A 299 -40.01 6.04 126.70
C GLN A 299 -40.67 6.81 127.84
N GLU A 300 -41.48 7.83 127.53
CA GLU A 300 -42.18 8.63 128.54
C GLU A 300 -43.14 7.80 129.42
N LYS A 301 -43.71 6.72 128.85
CA LYS A 301 -44.59 5.81 129.59
C LYS A 301 -43.80 4.88 130.53
N ILE A 302 -42.57 4.51 130.18
CA ILE A 302 -41.67 3.72 131.03
C ILE A 302 -41.19 4.59 132.21
N ASP A 303 -40.79 5.83 131.94
CA ASP A 303 -40.29 6.75 132.97
C ASP A 303 -41.35 7.05 134.04
N ARG A 304 -42.61 7.30 133.62
CA ARG A 304 -43.74 7.53 134.54
C ARG A 304 -44.08 6.35 135.45
N LEU A 305 -43.78 5.11 135.03
CA LEU A 305 -44.02 3.92 135.85
C LEU A 305 -42.93 3.72 136.89
N LEU A 306 -41.68 4.06 136.57
CA LEU A 306 -40.57 4.02 137.52
C LEU A 306 -40.77 5.00 138.68
N GLU A 307 -41.28 6.21 138.42
CA GLU A 307 -41.55 7.21 139.46
C GLU A 307 -42.62 6.77 140.49
N LYS A 308 -43.58 5.93 140.10
CA LYS A 308 -44.66 5.46 141.00
C LYS A 308 -44.25 4.25 141.87
N GLY A 309 -43.11 3.63 141.60
CA GLY A 309 -42.68 2.38 142.25
C GLY A 309 -41.75 2.54 143.46
N GLY A 310 -41.15 3.72 143.69
CA GLY A 310 -40.15 3.92 144.74
C GLY A 310 -38.79 3.24 144.47
N GLU A 311 -37.73 3.69 145.15
CA GLU A 311 -36.31 3.42 144.87
C GLU A 311 -35.82 1.95 145.04
N GLU A 312 -36.69 0.98 145.31
CA GLU A 312 -36.31 -0.45 145.49
C GLU A 312 -36.78 -1.36 144.32
N THR A 313 -37.08 -0.79 143.16
CA THR A 313 -37.78 -1.45 142.04
C THR A 313 -36.99 -2.48 141.21
N PRO A 314 -35.65 -2.46 141.07
CA PRO A 314 -34.94 -3.50 140.29
C PRO A 314 -34.75 -4.85 140.99
N TYR A 315 -34.69 -4.90 142.34
CA TYR A 315 -34.50 -6.16 143.08
C TYR A 315 -35.84 -6.88 143.38
N GLU A 316 -36.95 -6.15 143.40
CA GLU A 316 -38.29 -6.70 143.60
C GLU A 316 -38.88 -7.35 142.33
N LEU A 317 -38.43 -6.96 141.13
CA LEU A 317 -38.85 -7.54 139.83
C LEU A 317 -38.46 -9.02 139.66
N SER A 318 -37.32 -9.46 140.22
CA SER A 318 -36.91 -10.88 140.18
C SER A 318 -37.57 -11.73 141.27
N GLN A 319 -38.28 -11.13 142.23
CA GLN A 319 -39.00 -11.83 143.30
C GLN A 319 -40.53 -11.81 143.14
N MET A 320 -41.05 -11.27 142.02
CA MET A 320 -42.49 -11.06 141.80
C MET A 320 -43.32 -12.34 141.89
N ASP A 321 -42.79 -13.48 141.45
CA ASP A 321 -43.46 -14.77 141.60
C ASP A 321 -43.60 -15.16 143.08
N SER A 322 -42.54 -14.95 143.89
CA SER A 322 -42.59 -15.23 145.33
C SER A 322 -43.52 -14.30 146.11
N ILE A 323 -43.74 -13.06 145.62
CA ILE A 323 -44.67 -12.10 146.21
C ILE A 323 -46.12 -12.53 145.93
N SER A 324 -46.40 -13.04 144.73
CA SER A 324 -47.72 -13.60 144.36
C SER A 324 -48.11 -14.78 145.28
N ASP A 325 -47.18 -15.70 145.54
CA ASP A 325 -47.45 -16.86 146.40
C ASP A 325 -47.73 -16.47 147.86
N LYS A 326 -46.97 -15.51 148.40
CA LYS A 326 -47.16 -14.98 149.77
C LYS A 326 -48.52 -14.30 149.96
N ILE A 327 -48.96 -13.50 148.98
CA ILE A 327 -50.29 -12.85 148.97
C ILE A 327 -51.41 -13.91 149.05
N THR A 328 -51.22 -15.04 148.39
CA THR A 328 -52.23 -16.10 148.32
C THR A 328 -52.40 -16.80 149.67
N ASN A 329 -51.31 -17.13 150.37
CA ASN A 329 -51.36 -17.75 151.70
C ASN A 329 -51.94 -16.83 152.78
N LEU A 330 -51.58 -15.54 152.79
CA LEU A 330 -52.09 -14.56 153.74
C LEU A 330 -53.63 -14.42 153.69
N LYS A 331 -54.23 -14.49 152.49
CA LYS A 331 -55.69 -14.47 152.33
C LYS A 331 -56.40 -15.65 153.01
N ILE A 332 -55.77 -16.83 152.99
CA ILE A 332 -56.35 -18.05 153.55
C ILE A 332 -56.42 -17.94 155.08
N GLU A 333 -55.32 -17.53 155.71
CA GLU A 333 -55.24 -17.41 157.18
C GLU A 333 -56.19 -16.35 157.77
N ILE A 334 -56.35 -15.22 157.08
CA ILE A 334 -57.28 -14.16 157.50
C ILE A 334 -58.72 -14.70 157.59
N LYS A 335 -59.13 -15.52 156.62
CA LYS A 335 -60.50 -16.03 156.53
C LYS A 335 -60.83 -17.03 157.65
N THR A 336 -59.87 -17.86 158.05
CA THR A 336 -60.03 -18.78 159.19
C THR A 336 -60.18 -18.03 160.52
N ASN A 337 -59.36 -16.99 160.73
CA ASN A 337 -59.39 -16.20 161.95
C ASN A 337 -60.71 -15.40 162.12
N GLN A 338 -61.28 -14.88 161.01
CA GLN A 338 -62.59 -14.20 161.05
C GLN A 338 -63.72 -15.11 161.54
N ASN A 339 -63.82 -16.33 161.00
CA ASN A 339 -64.90 -17.26 161.34
C ASN A 339 -64.87 -17.72 162.81
N ALA A 340 -63.68 -17.78 163.42
CA ALA A 340 -63.53 -18.16 164.82
C ALA A 340 -64.06 -17.07 165.77
N ILE A 341 -63.83 -15.80 165.42
CA ILE A 341 -64.26 -14.64 166.21
C ILE A 341 -65.79 -14.51 166.19
N GLU A 342 -66.43 -14.62 165.02
CA GLU A 342 -67.89 -14.52 164.88
C GLU A 342 -68.67 -15.57 165.71
N LYS A 343 -68.18 -16.81 165.78
CA LYS A 343 -68.85 -17.88 166.56
C LYS A 343 -68.86 -17.60 168.06
N MET A 344 -67.81 -16.97 168.59
CA MET A 344 -67.73 -16.66 170.01
C MET A 344 -68.60 -15.47 170.39
N GLU A 345 -68.77 -14.48 169.51
CA GLU A 345 -69.63 -13.32 169.78
C GLU A 345 -71.11 -13.70 169.94
N LYS A 346 -71.61 -14.64 169.12
CA LYS A 346 -72.99 -15.14 169.23
C LYS A 346 -73.32 -15.80 170.57
N LEU A 347 -72.36 -16.54 171.15
CA LEU A 347 -72.54 -17.21 172.44
C LEU A 347 -72.65 -16.22 173.61
N ILE A 348 -72.13 -15.00 173.45
CA ILE A 348 -72.12 -13.95 174.48
C ILE A 348 -73.46 -13.19 174.51
N GLU A 349 -74.19 -13.11 173.40
CA GLU A 349 -75.47 -12.38 173.31
C GLU A 349 -76.68 -13.12 173.92
N GLU A 350 -76.70 -14.46 173.98
CA GLU A 350 -77.91 -15.25 174.33
C GLU A 350 -78.22 -15.36 175.84
N GLY A 351 -77.40 -14.77 176.71
CA GLY A 351 -77.79 -14.29 178.04
C GLY A 351 -78.08 -15.31 179.16
N LYS A 352 -78.20 -16.62 178.89
CA LYS A 352 -78.29 -17.68 179.93
C LYS A 352 -77.56 -18.94 179.50
N CYS A 353 -76.77 -19.53 180.40
CA CYS A 353 -76.19 -20.84 180.15
C CYS A 353 -77.29 -21.92 180.14
N PRO A 354 -77.48 -22.66 179.03
CA PRO A 354 -78.55 -23.64 178.89
C PRO A 354 -78.40 -24.88 179.82
N GLU A 355 -77.25 -25.07 180.48
CA GLU A 355 -77.02 -26.24 181.35
C GLU A 355 -77.29 -26.01 182.85
N CYS A 356 -77.03 -24.83 183.42
CA CYS A 356 -76.99 -24.68 184.89
C CYS A 356 -77.71 -23.46 185.48
N GLY A 357 -78.35 -22.61 184.65
CA GLY A 357 -79.35 -21.63 185.10
C GLY A 357 -78.86 -20.43 185.93
N LYS A 358 -77.55 -20.25 186.14
CA LYS A 358 -76.97 -19.03 186.76
C LYS A 358 -76.69 -17.94 185.73
N GLU A 359 -76.79 -16.68 186.17
CA GLU A 359 -76.32 -15.50 185.44
C GLU A 359 -74.79 -15.52 185.33
N ILE A 360 -74.28 -15.33 184.11
CA ILE A 360 -72.85 -15.28 183.82
C ILE A 360 -72.42 -13.82 183.81
N GLU A 361 -72.26 -13.25 185.00
CA GLU A 361 -71.29 -12.18 185.23
C GLU A 361 -70.05 -12.81 185.85
N GLY A 362 -68.93 -12.82 185.11
CA GLY A 362 -67.63 -13.29 185.62
C GLY A 362 -67.08 -14.60 185.06
N ALA A 363 -67.48 -15.06 183.87
CA ALA A 363 -66.81 -16.21 183.24
C ALA A 363 -65.39 -15.86 182.73
N PRO A 364 -64.37 -16.75 182.85
CA PRO A 364 -62.95 -16.44 182.60
C PRO A 364 -62.54 -16.21 181.14
N ARG A 365 -63.48 -16.08 180.19
CA ARG A 365 -63.18 -16.18 178.74
C ARG A 365 -63.37 -14.89 177.93
N ILE A 366 -63.56 -13.74 178.60
CA ILE A 366 -63.80 -12.43 177.95
C ILE A 366 -62.48 -11.70 177.58
N SER A 367 -61.34 -12.04 178.19
CA SER A 367 -60.04 -11.41 177.89
C SER A 367 -59.36 -11.90 176.60
N SER A 368 -59.66 -13.11 176.11
CA SER A 368 -59.00 -13.69 174.92
C SER A 368 -59.52 -13.18 173.57
N LEU A 369 -60.69 -12.54 173.51
CA LEU A 369 -61.33 -12.15 172.24
C LEU A 369 -60.74 -10.87 171.61
N GLN A 370 -60.22 -9.96 172.43
CA GLN A 370 -59.64 -8.71 171.96
C GLN A 370 -58.29 -8.91 171.24
N GLU A 371 -57.54 -9.94 171.63
CA GLU A 371 -56.21 -10.22 171.08
C GLU A 371 -56.30 -10.82 169.66
N ASP A 372 -57.25 -11.75 169.45
CA ASP A 372 -57.52 -12.36 168.14
C ASP A 372 -57.99 -11.33 167.09
N LYS A 373 -58.83 -10.37 167.49
CA LYS A 373 -59.27 -9.27 166.61
C LYS A 373 -58.09 -8.39 166.15
N LYS A 374 -57.07 -8.21 166.98
CA LYS A 374 -55.90 -7.38 166.67
C LYS A 374 -55.01 -8.03 165.61
N ILE A 375 -54.72 -9.33 165.75
CA ILE A 375 -53.92 -10.11 164.80
C ILE A 375 -54.55 -10.11 163.40
N LEU A 376 -55.88 -10.23 163.32
CA LEU A 376 -56.60 -10.22 162.06
C LEU A 376 -56.47 -8.89 161.30
N SER A 377 -56.50 -7.76 162.02
CA SER A 377 -56.35 -6.43 161.41
C SER A 377 -54.95 -6.23 160.78
N GLU A 378 -53.93 -6.78 161.42
CA GLU A 378 -52.54 -6.64 161.01
C GLU A 378 -52.24 -7.47 159.75
N LYS A 379 -52.76 -8.71 159.69
CA LYS A 379 -52.67 -9.55 158.48
C LYS A 379 -53.38 -8.92 157.27
N ASN A 380 -54.55 -8.31 157.47
CA ASN A 380 -55.27 -7.62 156.38
C ASN A 380 -54.47 -6.44 155.81
N ARG A 381 -53.77 -5.68 156.65
CA ARG A 381 -52.93 -4.56 156.19
C ARG A 381 -51.77 -5.04 155.30
N LEU A 382 -51.10 -6.11 155.73
CA LEU A 382 -49.97 -6.71 155.00
C LEU A 382 -50.35 -7.17 153.59
N LEU A 383 -51.54 -7.75 153.43
CA LEU A 383 -52.04 -8.21 152.13
C LEU A 383 -52.25 -7.05 151.15
N GLU A 384 -52.77 -5.92 151.62
CA GLU A 384 -53.08 -4.76 150.79
C GLU A 384 -51.82 -4.06 150.28
N GLU A 385 -50.79 -3.98 151.13
CA GLU A 385 -49.47 -3.45 150.75
C GLU A 385 -48.79 -4.32 149.67
N MET A 386 -48.74 -5.64 149.86
CA MET A 386 -48.11 -6.54 148.88
C MET A 386 -48.84 -6.55 147.52
N GLY A 387 -50.18 -6.46 147.53
CA GLY A 387 -50.99 -6.42 146.30
C GLY A 387 -50.74 -5.19 145.41
N LYS A 388 -50.41 -4.04 146.01
CA LYS A 388 -50.08 -2.82 145.25
C LYS A 388 -48.74 -2.94 144.53
N LYS A 389 -47.72 -3.51 145.18
CA LYS A 389 -46.38 -3.67 144.60
C LYS A 389 -46.38 -4.57 143.35
N TRP A 390 -47.07 -5.70 143.38
CA TRP A 390 -47.11 -6.63 142.25
C TRP A 390 -47.72 -6.01 140.97
N LYS A 391 -48.72 -5.14 141.10
CA LYS A 391 -49.40 -4.56 139.94
C LYS A 391 -48.51 -3.58 139.15
N VAL A 392 -47.58 -2.90 139.82
CA VAL A 392 -46.69 -1.91 139.19
C VAL A 392 -45.56 -2.59 138.41
N GLY A 393 -44.96 -3.67 138.94
CA GLY A 393 -43.82 -4.33 138.28
C GLY A 393 -44.17 -5.03 136.96
N ASN A 394 -45.38 -5.60 136.82
CA ASN A 394 -45.76 -6.31 135.59
C ASN A 394 -45.95 -5.36 134.39
N ASP A 395 -46.58 -4.19 134.60
CA ASP A 395 -46.83 -3.21 133.53
C ASP A 395 -45.53 -2.59 132.98
N LEU A 396 -44.47 -2.52 133.79
CA LEU A 396 -43.16 -2.02 133.36
C LEU A 396 -42.47 -2.98 132.38
N THR A 397 -42.61 -4.29 132.61
CA THR A 397 -41.91 -5.33 131.84
C THR A 397 -42.41 -5.42 130.39
N GLU A 398 -43.72 -5.26 130.14
CA GLU A 398 -44.26 -5.28 128.77
C GLU A 398 -43.81 -4.10 127.93
N LYS A 399 -43.74 -2.89 128.50
CA LYS A 399 -43.41 -1.66 127.76
C LYS A 399 -41.96 -1.61 127.30
N LEU A 400 -41.03 -2.19 128.07
CA LEU A 400 -39.61 -2.28 127.70
C LEU A 400 -39.39 -3.12 126.42
N LYS A 401 -40.12 -4.23 126.24
CA LYS A 401 -40.01 -5.07 125.03
C LYS A 401 -40.47 -4.35 123.75
N LEU A 402 -41.52 -3.53 123.83
CA LEU A 402 -41.99 -2.76 122.68
C LEU A 402 -40.95 -1.73 122.20
N TYR A 403 -40.25 -1.09 123.15
CA TYR A 403 -39.29 -0.03 122.85
C TYR A 403 -38.09 -0.49 122.00
N GLU A 404 -37.56 -1.69 122.27
CA GLU A 404 -36.43 -2.24 121.53
C GLU A 404 -36.78 -2.58 120.07
N ASN A 405 -37.97 -3.15 119.83
CA ASN A 405 -38.40 -3.58 118.50
C ASN A 405 -38.59 -2.39 117.54
N THR A 406 -39.14 -1.28 118.05
CA THR A 406 -39.30 -0.03 117.26
C THR A 406 -37.93 0.55 116.85
N GLY A 407 -36.91 0.41 117.70
CA GLY A 407 -35.54 0.82 117.38
C GLY A 407 -34.90 0.04 116.23
N GLY A 408 -35.23 -1.25 116.06
CA GLY A 408 -34.72 -2.08 114.97
C GLY A 408 -35.27 -1.67 113.58
N LYS A 409 -36.56 -1.32 113.50
CA LYS A 409 -37.22 -0.95 112.24
C LYS A 409 -36.68 0.34 111.61
N ILE A 410 -36.35 1.34 112.44
CA ILE A 410 -35.81 2.63 111.98
C ILE A 410 -34.50 2.47 111.20
N LYS A 411 -33.60 1.59 111.68
CA LYS A 411 -32.31 1.34 111.02
C LYS A 411 -32.46 0.76 109.61
N LEU A 412 -33.46 -0.11 109.40
CA LEU A 412 -33.68 -0.79 108.13
C LEU A 412 -34.09 0.20 107.02
N VAL A 413 -35.02 1.11 107.33
CA VAL A 413 -35.52 2.13 106.39
C VAL A 413 -34.40 3.12 106.01
N HIS A 414 -33.48 3.43 106.94
CA HIS A 414 -32.35 4.33 106.67
C HIS A 414 -31.37 3.79 105.60
N VAL A 415 -31.13 2.47 105.59
CA VAL A 415 -30.27 1.83 104.57
C VAL A 415 -30.90 1.91 103.18
N GLN A 416 -32.21 1.73 103.07
CA GLN A 416 -32.95 1.80 101.81
C GLN A 416 -32.99 3.22 101.22
N LEU A 417 -32.98 4.26 102.05
CA LEU A 417 -32.94 5.65 101.57
C LEU A 417 -31.59 6.02 100.92
N ASN A 418 -30.48 5.54 101.47
CA ASN A 418 -29.15 5.85 100.93
C ASN A 418 -28.94 5.26 99.53
N THR A 419 -29.46 4.05 99.25
CA THR A 419 -29.37 3.44 97.92
C THR A 419 -30.22 4.21 96.90
N LEU A 420 -31.42 4.65 97.27
CA LEU A 420 -32.26 5.48 96.41
C LEU A 420 -31.62 6.84 96.09
N ASP A 421 -30.97 7.50 97.06
CA ASP A 421 -30.30 8.80 96.86
C ASP A 421 -29.13 8.73 95.86
N THR A 422 -28.36 7.64 95.89
CA THR A 422 -27.28 7.41 94.90
C THR A 422 -27.83 7.16 93.49
N THR A 423 -28.94 6.43 93.39
CA THR A 423 -29.59 6.11 92.11
C THR A 423 -30.19 7.37 91.48
N GLU A 424 -30.76 8.27 92.29
CA GLU A 424 -31.31 9.56 91.83
C GLU A 424 -30.26 10.44 91.13
N LYS A 425 -29.03 10.49 91.67
CA LYS A 425 -27.93 11.29 91.11
C LYS A 425 -27.50 10.80 89.74
N VAL A 426 -27.42 9.49 89.53
CA VAL A 426 -27.03 8.88 88.25
C VAL A 426 -28.07 9.21 87.17
N VAL A 427 -29.36 9.06 87.49
CA VAL A 427 -30.45 9.36 86.55
C VAL A 427 -30.48 10.84 86.17
N LYS A 428 -30.26 11.76 87.13
CA LYS A 428 -30.20 13.21 86.86
C LYS A 428 -29.07 13.59 85.90
N ASN A 429 -27.89 12.97 86.04
CA ASN A 429 -26.78 13.19 85.11
C ASN A 429 -27.11 12.66 83.70
N GLY A 430 -27.70 11.45 83.61
CA GLY A 430 -28.12 10.90 82.32
C GLY A 430 -29.16 11.76 81.59
N ILE A 431 -30.07 12.42 82.31
CA ILE A 431 -31.01 13.39 81.74
C ILE A 431 -30.26 14.60 81.15
N ARG A 432 -29.26 15.13 81.88
CA ARG A 432 -28.50 16.30 81.42
C ARG A 432 -27.75 16.02 80.12
N ASP A 433 -27.02 14.90 80.05
CA ASP A 433 -26.19 14.56 78.88
C ASP A 433 -27.04 14.36 77.62
N LYS A 434 -28.18 13.66 77.74
CA LYS A 434 -29.10 13.48 76.60
C LYS A 434 -29.76 14.79 76.17
N GLN A 435 -30.00 15.71 77.09
CA GLN A 435 -30.61 17.00 76.80
C GLN A 435 -29.64 17.96 76.09
N ASP A 436 -28.35 17.92 76.40
CA ASP A 436 -27.32 18.66 75.67
C ASP A 436 -27.15 18.14 74.23
N LEU A 437 -27.15 16.81 74.04
CA LEU A 437 -27.12 16.17 72.71
C LEU A 437 -28.35 16.52 71.87
N LEU A 438 -29.54 16.51 72.47
CA LEU A 438 -30.78 16.91 71.81
C LEU A 438 -30.70 18.35 71.28
N THR A 439 -30.24 19.27 72.13
CA THR A 439 -30.12 20.69 71.79
C THR A 439 -29.12 20.92 70.66
N LYS A 440 -28.00 20.20 70.67
CA LYS A 440 -26.99 20.24 69.60
C LYS A 440 -27.56 19.75 68.27
N ASN A 441 -28.29 18.64 68.26
CA ASN A 441 -28.89 18.10 67.05
C ASN A 441 -30.01 19.00 66.50
N GLN A 442 -30.83 19.58 67.38
CA GLN A 442 -31.86 20.56 66.99
C GLN A 442 -31.25 21.81 66.35
N THR A 443 -30.14 22.31 66.89
CA THR A 443 -29.44 23.49 66.34
C THR A 443 -28.86 23.20 64.96
N LYS A 444 -28.24 22.02 64.78
CA LYS A 444 -27.73 21.57 63.47
C LYS A 444 -28.85 21.42 62.44
N LEU A 445 -29.96 20.80 62.84
CA LEU A 445 -31.13 20.62 61.96
C LEU A 445 -31.67 21.98 61.50
N LYS A 446 -31.81 22.95 62.42
CA LYS A 446 -32.29 24.29 62.10
C LYS A 446 -31.39 25.02 61.10
N ASN A 447 -30.07 24.96 61.28
CA ASN A 447 -29.12 25.57 60.34
C ASN A 447 -29.19 24.93 58.94
N LEU A 448 -29.40 23.62 58.85
CA LEU A 448 -29.57 22.93 57.57
C LEU A 448 -30.92 23.27 56.91
N GLU A 449 -31.99 23.39 57.69
CA GLU A 449 -33.32 23.77 57.21
C GLU A 449 -33.33 25.20 56.64
N GLU A 450 -32.74 26.17 57.34
CA GLU A 450 -32.60 27.56 56.87
C GLU A 450 -31.82 27.64 55.55
N ASN A 451 -30.66 26.98 55.46
CA ASN A 451 -29.85 26.92 54.23
C ASN A 451 -30.53 26.17 53.08
N SER A 452 -31.44 25.23 53.38
CA SER A 452 -32.20 24.50 52.36
C SER A 452 -33.35 25.33 51.78
N SER A 453 -33.96 26.20 52.59
CA SER A 453 -35.10 27.03 52.18
C SER A 453 -34.75 28.15 51.19
N GLU A 454 -33.47 28.55 51.15
CA GLU A 454 -32.94 29.51 50.16
C GLU A 454 -32.60 28.84 48.82
N LYS A 455 -32.46 27.51 48.76
CA LYS A 455 -32.18 26.78 47.52
C LYS A 455 -33.51 26.45 46.82
N ALA A 456 -33.69 27.02 45.62
CA ALA A 456 -34.84 26.83 44.74
C ALA A 456 -35.34 25.37 44.65
N ASP A 457 -36.65 25.20 44.43
CA ASP A 457 -37.33 23.91 44.29
C ASP A 457 -36.49 22.91 43.48
N LEU A 458 -36.12 21.78 44.10
CA LEU A 458 -35.26 20.76 43.47
C LEU A 458 -35.82 20.27 42.14
N LYS A 459 -37.14 20.26 42.03
CA LYS A 459 -37.90 19.90 40.83
C LYS A 459 -37.64 20.87 39.66
N ASP A 460 -37.48 22.16 39.94
CA ASP A 460 -37.15 23.16 38.92
C ASP A 460 -35.71 23.03 38.43
N ILE A 461 -34.78 22.73 39.34
CA ILE A 461 -33.37 22.49 39.01
C ILE A 461 -33.25 21.22 38.16
N GLU A 462 -34.00 20.17 38.50
CA GLU A 462 -34.04 18.92 37.74
C GLU A 462 -34.66 19.10 36.34
N ASN A 463 -35.70 19.91 36.22
CA ASN A 463 -36.28 20.28 34.93
C ASN A 463 -35.32 21.11 34.07
N LYS A 464 -34.61 22.08 34.66
CA LYS A 464 -33.56 22.85 33.98
C LYS A 464 -32.43 21.95 33.48
N LYS A 465 -32.01 20.97 34.30
CA LYS A 465 -31.01 19.97 33.88
C LYS A 465 -31.50 19.16 32.68
N LYS A 466 -32.73 18.65 32.71
CA LYS A 466 -33.31 17.90 31.58
C LYS A 466 -33.34 18.74 30.29
N LEU A 467 -33.74 20.01 30.39
CA LEU A 467 -33.72 20.93 29.25
C LEU A 467 -32.29 21.16 28.73
N ALA A 468 -31.31 21.32 29.63
CA ALA A 468 -29.91 21.48 29.25
C ALA A 468 -29.34 20.21 28.61
N ASP A 469 -29.66 19.01 29.13
CA ASP A 469 -29.27 17.72 28.57
C ASP A 469 -29.86 17.52 27.15
N MET A 470 -31.14 17.88 26.93
CA MET A 470 -31.74 17.83 25.59
C MET A 470 -31.07 18.83 24.62
N GLY A 471 -30.79 20.04 25.08
CA GLY A 471 -30.09 21.05 24.28
C GLY A 471 -28.68 20.60 23.91
N LEU A 472 -27.96 19.96 24.84
CA LEU A 472 -26.65 19.36 24.58
C LEU A 472 -26.73 18.30 23.48
N LYS A 473 -27.71 17.38 23.58
CA LYS A 473 -27.89 16.32 22.60
C LYS A 473 -28.17 16.87 21.20
N ASN A 474 -29.01 17.89 21.07
CA ASN A 474 -29.28 18.52 19.78
C ASN A 474 -28.01 19.13 19.16
N ILE A 475 -27.17 19.80 19.97
CA ILE A 475 -25.89 20.36 19.50
C ILE A 475 -24.93 19.24 19.08
N GLU A 476 -24.92 18.12 19.80
CA GLU A 476 -24.12 16.93 19.44
C GLU A 476 -24.56 16.34 18.08
N ASP A 477 -25.86 16.22 17.85
CA ASP A 477 -26.43 15.74 16.59
C ASP A 477 -26.09 16.70 15.43
N GLU A 478 -26.24 18.02 15.62
CA GLU A 478 -25.87 19.05 14.63
C GLU A 478 -24.36 19.06 14.32
N LEU A 479 -23.51 18.83 15.33
CA LEU A 479 -22.07 18.68 15.16
C LEU A 479 -21.74 17.45 14.33
N GLU A 480 -22.41 16.32 14.55
CA GLU A 480 -22.19 15.09 13.78
C GLU A 480 -22.57 15.31 12.30
N ILE A 481 -23.71 15.95 12.05
CA ILE A 481 -24.17 16.28 10.69
C ILE A 481 -23.18 17.20 10.00
N SER A 482 -22.73 18.27 10.67
CA SER A 482 -21.79 19.24 10.10
C SER A 482 -20.43 18.62 9.81
N LYS A 483 -19.93 17.74 10.70
CA LYS A 483 -18.70 16.98 10.47
C LYS A 483 -18.80 16.05 9.27
N LYS A 484 -19.91 15.30 9.13
CA LYS A 484 -20.13 14.43 7.96
C LYS A 484 -20.15 15.21 6.65
N LYS A 485 -20.88 16.32 6.59
CA LYS A 485 -20.88 17.21 5.40
C LYS A 485 -19.47 17.72 5.06
N LYS A 486 -18.66 18.05 6.07
CA LYS A 486 -17.26 18.46 5.86
C LYS A 486 -16.42 17.33 5.25
N GLU A 487 -16.59 16.11 5.74
CA GLU A 487 -15.90 14.94 5.19
C GLU A 487 -16.29 14.69 3.73
N GLU A 488 -17.58 14.77 3.39
CA GLU A 488 -18.09 14.64 2.01
C GLU A 488 -17.47 15.68 1.07
N ILE A 489 -17.46 16.97 1.46
CA ILE A 489 -16.80 18.05 0.70
C ILE A 489 -15.30 17.77 0.54
N GLY A 490 -14.65 17.27 1.59
CA GLY A 490 -13.24 16.91 1.57
C GLY A 490 -12.94 15.81 0.54
N VAL A 491 -13.77 14.76 0.49
CA VAL A 491 -13.67 13.67 -0.48
C VAL A 491 -13.88 14.18 -1.91
N GLU A 492 -14.93 14.97 -2.14
CA GLU A 492 -15.22 15.53 -3.46
C GLU A 492 -14.09 16.44 -3.95
N LYS A 493 -13.52 17.27 -3.06
CA LYS A 493 -12.37 18.12 -3.37
C LYS A 493 -11.16 17.29 -3.82
N ILE A 494 -10.82 16.24 -3.07
CA ILE A 494 -9.70 15.34 -3.40
C ILE A 494 -9.92 14.70 -4.77
N GLN A 495 -11.14 14.24 -5.07
CA GLN A 495 -11.48 13.67 -6.36
C GLN A 495 -11.26 14.66 -7.51
N LYS A 496 -11.73 15.90 -7.38
CA LYS A 496 -11.52 16.96 -8.39
C LYS A 496 -10.04 17.34 -8.54
N GLU A 497 -9.26 17.32 -7.46
CA GLU A 497 -7.81 17.54 -7.52
C GLU A 497 -7.07 16.42 -8.26
N LEU A 498 -7.49 15.17 -8.10
CA LEU A 498 -6.95 14.03 -8.84
C LEU A 498 -7.26 14.16 -10.33
N GLU A 499 -8.50 14.44 -10.71
CA GLU A 499 -8.90 14.69 -12.10
C GLU A 499 -8.08 15.84 -12.74
N LYS A 500 -7.88 16.94 -12.00
CA LYS A 500 -7.07 18.08 -12.47
C LYS A 500 -5.60 17.70 -12.70
N LYS A 501 -5.05 16.78 -11.91
CA LYS A 501 -3.69 16.24 -12.10
C LYS A 501 -3.63 15.30 -13.31
N GLU A 502 -4.65 14.48 -13.53
CA GLU A 502 -4.74 13.60 -14.70
C GLU A 502 -4.79 14.42 -16.00
N LEU A 503 -5.66 15.45 -16.07
CA LEU A 503 -5.70 16.37 -17.20
C LEU A 503 -4.36 17.07 -17.46
N LYS A 504 -3.55 17.31 -16.41
CA LYS A 504 -2.18 17.83 -16.59
C LYS A 504 -1.31 16.84 -17.36
N LYS A 505 -1.29 15.59 -16.93
CA LYS A 505 -0.49 14.52 -17.53
C LYS A 505 -0.91 14.26 -18.97
N LEU A 506 -2.22 14.25 -19.24
CA LEU A 506 -2.79 14.14 -20.58
C LEU A 506 -2.32 15.28 -21.49
N ASN A 507 -2.36 16.52 -21.02
CA ASN A 507 -1.91 17.68 -21.81
C ASN A 507 -0.39 17.67 -22.05
N GLU A 508 0.41 17.26 -21.06
CA GLU A 508 1.87 17.08 -21.24
C GLU A 508 2.16 15.99 -22.29
N ARG A 509 1.42 14.86 -22.25
CA ARG A 509 1.54 13.79 -23.24
C ARG A 509 1.11 14.25 -24.63
N LEU A 510 0.04 15.04 -24.74
CA LEU A 510 -0.42 15.61 -26.01
C LEU A 510 0.68 16.46 -26.65
N LYS A 511 1.31 17.37 -25.87
CA LYS A 511 2.40 18.21 -26.36
C LYS A 511 3.60 17.41 -26.87
N MET A 512 3.95 16.32 -26.18
CA MET A 512 5.03 15.43 -26.63
C MET A 512 4.68 14.80 -27.98
N LEU A 513 3.47 14.25 -28.10
CA LEU A 513 3.01 13.64 -29.36
C LEU A 513 2.90 14.65 -30.50
N GLU A 514 2.47 15.90 -30.24
CA GLU A 514 2.47 16.97 -31.25
C GLU A 514 3.88 17.33 -31.72
N GLY A 515 4.86 17.33 -30.80
CA GLY A 515 6.27 17.49 -31.12
C GLY A 515 6.80 16.37 -32.01
N ASP A 516 6.50 15.12 -31.66
CA ASP A 516 6.90 13.95 -32.44
C ASP A 516 6.25 13.94 -33.82
N LYS A 517 4.95 14.28 -33.92
CA LYS A 517 4.23 14.42 -35.20
C LYS A 517 4.96 15.38 -36.13
N LYS A 518 5.40 16.53 -35.62
CA LYS A 518 6.12 17.53 -36.42
C LYS A 518 7.46 16.98 -36.94
N ASN A 519 8.18 16.24 -36.10
CA ASN A 519 9.44 15.60 -36.50
C ASN A 519 9.21 14.55 -37.60
N ILE A 520 8.18 13.72 -37.44
CA ILE A 520 7.80 12.70 -38.43
C ILE A 520 7.41 13.35 -39.76
N GLU A 521 6.61 14.42 -39.74
CA GLU A 521 6.22 15.16 -40.95
C GLU A 521 7.43 15.76 -41.67
N SER A 522 8.44 16.25 -40.94
CA SER A 522 9.71 16.73 -41.52
C SER A 522 10.47 15.61 -42.24
N VAL A 523 10.61 14.44 -41.61
CA VAL A 523 11.30 13.29 -42.21
C VAL A 523 10.57 12.79 -43.47
N MET A 524 9.23 12.83 -43.47
CA MET A 524 8.43 12.48 -44.65
C MET A 524 8.68 13.43 -45.82
N ASP A 525 8.76 14.74 -45.56
CA ASP A 525 9.04 15.76 -46.59
C ASP A 525 10.47 15.61 -47.15
N GLU A 526 11.47 15.42 -46.29
CA GLU A 526 12.85 15.15 -46.70
C GLU A 526 12.98 13.89 -47.55
N SER A 527 12.25 12.83 -47.18
CA SER A 527 12.21 11.58 -47.94
C SER A 527 11.59 11.78 -49.34
N GLU A 528 10.55 12.60 -49.46
CA GLU A 528 9.95 12.93 -50.76
C GLU A 528 10.92 13.73 -51.64
N LYS A 529 11.62 14.72 -51.07
CA LYS A 529 12.65 15.49 -51.76
C LYS A 529 13.78 14.60 -52.25
N LEU A 530 14.28 13.69 -51.40
CA LEU A 530 15.35 12.77 -51.76
C LEU A 530 14.93 11.81 -52.87
N LYS A 531 13.68 11.33 -52.86
CA LYS A 531 13.14 10.49 -53.93
C LYS A 531 13.14 11.25 -55.27
N LYS A 532 12.57 12.47 -55.29
CA LYS A 532 12.52 13.32 -56.49
C LYS A 532 13.91 13.60 -57.03
N PHE A 533 14.86 13.90 -56.14
CA PHE A 533 16.26 14.09 -56.52
C PHE A 533 16.84 12.88 -57.27
N TYR A 534 16.61 11.65 -56.79
CA TYR A 534 17.09 10.45 -57.51
C TYR A 534 16.38 10.22 -58.85
N GLU A 535 15.09 10.55 -58.96
CA GLU A 535 14.33 10.46 -60.21
C GLU A 535 14.84 11.48 -61.25
N GLU A 536 15.02 12.74 -60.83
CA GLU A 536 15.55 13.83 -61.66
C GLU A 536 16.99 13.55 -62.09
N LEU A 537 17.87 13.18 -61.16
CA LEU A 537 19.27 12.85 -61.44
C LEU A 537 19.39 11.70 -62.43
N ARG A 538 18.51 10.69 -62.34
CA ARG A 538 18.50 9.57 -63.28
C ARG A 538 18.14 10.01 -64.70
N VAL A 539 17.15 10.89 -64.85
CA VAL A 539 16.75 11.43 -66.16
C VAL A 539 17.88 12.28 -66.75
N GLU A 540 18.47 13.17 -65.94
CA GLU A 540 19.57 14.03 -66.36
C GLU A 540 20.79 13.21 -66.80
N LEU A 541 21.22 12.22 -65.99
CA LEU A 541 22.35 11.37 -66.34
C LEU A 541 22.07 10.51 -67.57
N ARG A 542 20.84 10.02 -67.76
CA ARG A 542 20.47 9.29 -68.98
C ARG A 542 20.65 10.16 -70.21
N GLN A 543 20.07 11.36 -70.20
CA GLN A 543 20.14 12.27 -71.36
C GLN A 543 21.59 12.68 -71.65
N ARG A 544 22.35 13.03 -70.61
CA ARG A 544 23.78 13.34 -70.73
C ARG A 544 24.59 12.18 -71.32
N ASN A 545 24.36 10.96 -70.83
CA ASN A 545 25.08 9.78 -71.30
C ASN A 545 24.70 9.41 -72.73
N LEU A 546 23.43 9.56 -73.13
CA LEU A 546 22.97 9.35 -74.50
C LEU A 546 23.61 10.33 -75.47
N ASN A 547 23.56 11.63 -75.17
CA ASN A 547 24.21 12.66 -75.98
C ASN A 547 25.72 12.40 -76.11
N ARG A 548 26.36 11.97 -75.01
CA ARG A 548 27.78 11.61 -75.05
C ARG A 548 28.03 10.37 -75.89
N LEU A 549 27.17 9.35 -75.78
CA LEU A 549 27.28 8.11 -76.54
C LEU A 549 27.18 8.36 -78.04
N GLU A 550 26.23 9.18 -78.47
CA GLU A 550 26.05 9.57 -79.87
C GLU A 550 27.29 10.25 -80.44
N VAL A 551 27.88 11.20 -79.70
CA VAL A 551 29.14 11.86 -80.10
C VAL A 551 30.28 10.84 -80.21
N LEU A 552 30.42 9.94 -79.23
CA LEU A 552 31.47 8.92 -79.26
C LEU A 552 31.26 7.90 -80.40
N LEU A 553 30.01 7.56 -80.72
CA LEU A 553 29.64 6.67 -81.80
C LEU A 553 30.01 7.28 -83.15
N ASN A 554 29.62 8.53 -83.41
CA ASN A 554 29.96 9.23 -84.65
C ASN A 554 31.47 9.39 -84.82
N ASN A 555 32.19 9.78 -83.76
CA ASN A 555 33.65 9.90 -83.79
C ASN A 555 34.32 8.56 -84.12
N THR A 556 33.85 7.47 -83.50
CA THR A 556 34.41 6.14 -83.74
C THR A 556 34.09 5.63 -85.14
N PHE A 557 32.86 5.85 -85.60
CA PHE A 557 32.40 5.45 -86.93
C PHE A 557 33.21 6.17 -88.03
N GLN A 558 33.49 7.46 -87.87
CA GLN A 558 34.34 8.22 -88.80
C GLN A 558 35.78 7.72 -88.89
N ILE A 559 36.34 7.13 -87.82
CA ILE A 559 37.70 6.57 -87.85
C ILE A 559 37.73 5.31 -88.73
N ILE A 560 36.70 4.46 -88.65
CA ILE A 560 36.73 3.13 -89.26
C ILE A 560 35.97 3.04 -90.60
N TYR A 561 35.05 3.94 -90.87
CA TYR A 561 34.25 3.97 -92.10
C TYR A 561 34.93 4.81 -93.17
N GLN A 562 35.34 4.19 -94.28
CA GLN A 562 36.08 4.86 -95.37
C GLN A 562 35.18 5.44 -96.45
N ASN A 563 33.98 4.87 -96.61
CA ASN A 563 33.08 5.23 -97.69
C ASN A 563 32.35 6.54 -97.37
N ASP A 564 32.03 7.29 -98.41
CA ASP A 564 31.35 8.58 -98.31
C ASP A 564 29.81 8.43 -98.35
N ALA A 565 29.25 7.25 -98.04
CA ALA A 565 27.81 7.00 -98.20
C ALA A 565 26.98 7.57 -97.04
N TYR A 566 27.52 7.56 -95.82
CA TYR A 566 26.82 7.97 -94.60
C TYR A 566 27.41 9.25 -94.01
N SER A 567 26.53 10.11 -93.48
CA SER A 567 26.89 11.42 -92.92
C SER A 567 26.98 11.40 -91.39
N GLN A 568 25.99 10.78 -90.73
CA GLN A 568 25.92 10.70 -89.27
C GLN A 568 25.04 9.54 -88.80
N ILE A 569 25.22 9.17 -87.53
CA ILE A 569 24.39 8.22 -86.80
C ILE A 569 23.66 8.98 -85.70
N GLU A 570 22.34 8.85 -85.64
CA GLU A 570 21.52 9.42 -84.57
C GLU A 570 21.15 8.32 -83.57
N LEU A 571 21.22 8.67 -82.28
CA LEU A 571 20.73 7.87 -81.17
C LEU A 571 19.78 8.72 -80.34
N ASP A 572 18.49 8.44 -80.42
CA ASP A 572 17.48 9.25 -79.74
C ASP A 572 17.28 8.89 -78.25
N GLU A 573 16.42 9.64 -77.56
CA GLU A 573 16.09 9.41 -76.14
C GLU A 573 15.38 8.07 -75.89
N SER A 574 14.75 7.50 -76.92
CA SER A 574 14.09 6.18 -76.92
C SER A 574 15.08 5.03 -77.18
N TYR A 575 16.36 5.35 -77.32
CA TYR A 575 17.42 4.43 -77.74
C TYR A 575 17.25 3.91 -79.17
N ASP A 576 16.47 4.57 -80.03
CA ASP A 576 16.39 4.23 -81.45
C ASP A 576 17.63 4.71 -82.20
N LEU A 577 18.07 3.89 -83.17
CA LEU A 577 19.27 4.13 -83.96
C LEU A 577 18.89 4.35 -85.42
N LEU A 578 19.33 5.46 -85.99
CA LEU A 578 19.15 5.79 -87.40
C LEU A 578 20.50 6.16 -88.02
N VAL A 579 20.73 5.73 -89.26
CA VAL A 579 21.91 6.10 -90.04
C VAL A 579 21.47 7.00 -91.17
N TYR A 580 22.05 8.19 -91.24
CA TYR A 580 21.76 9.15 -92.30
C TYR A 580 22.75 8.99 -93.45
N GLN A 581 22.22 8.92 -94.66
CA GLN A 581 22.99 9.01 -95.88
C GLN A 581 23.40 10.46 -96.19
N LYS A 582 24.31 10.67 -97.14
CA LYS A 582 24.72 12.03 -97.55
C LYS A 582 23.63 12.83 -98.25
N ASP A 583 22.63 12.16 -98.83
CA ASP A 583 21.44 12.78 -99.42
C ASP A 583 20.38 13.18 -98.38
N GLY A 584 20.59 12.83 -97.10
CA GLY A 584 19.69 13.12 -95.99
C GLY A 584 18.64 12.03 -95.72
N GLU A 585 18.61 10.92 -96.48
CA GLU A 585 17.70 9.82 -96.19
C GLU A 585 18.16 9.02 -94.96
N SER A 586 17.22 8.72 -94.05
CA SER A 586 17.48 7.88 -92.87
C SER A 586 17.22 6.41 -93.16
N LEU A 587 18.16 5.56 -92.78
CA LEU A 587 18.06 4.10 -92.86
C LEU A 587 18.08 3.49 -91.47
N ASN A 588 17.40 2.35 -91.33
CA ASN A 588 17.58 1.51 -90.16
C ASN A 588 18.93 0.78 -90.26
N PRO A 589 19.76 0.71 -89.20
CA PRO A 589 21.05 0.01 -89.24
C PRO A 589 20.97 -1.46 -89.67
N ARG A 590 19.79 -2.10 -89.61
CA ARG A 590 19.54 -3.46 -90.11
C ARG A 590 19.62 -3.58 -91.64
N GLN A 591 19.45 -2.47 -92.36
CA GLN A 591 19.45 -2.39 -93.83
C GLN A 591 20.86 -2.19 -94.42
N LEU A 592 21.86 -1.94 -93.57
CA LEU A 592 23.27 -1.83 -93.96
C LEU A 592 23.80 -3.16 -94.53
N SER A 593 24.83 -3.11 -95.38
CA SER A 593 25.49 -4.32 -95.87
C SER A 593 26.22 -5.08 -94.75
N GLY A 594 26.59 -6.35 -94.97
CA GLY A 594 27.21 -7.18 -93.94
C GLY A 594 28.48 -6.58 -93.30
N GLY A 595 29.36 -5.98 -94.12
CA GLY A 595 30.57 -5.31 -93.64
C GLY A 595 30.27 -3.98 -92.94
N GLU A 596 29.33 -3.19 -93.45
CA GLU A 596 28.92 -1.91 -92.84
C GLU A 596 28.23 -2.12 -91.50
N ARG A 597 27.40 -3.18 -91.38
CA ARG A 597 26.83 -3.62 -90.11
C ARG A 597 27.92 -4.00 -89.10
N ALA A 598 28.97 -4.69 -89.55
CA ALA A 598 30.08 -5.08 -88.69
C ALA A 598 30.82 -3.85 -88.15
N LEU A 599 31.14 -2.87 -89.02
CA LEU A 599 31.76 -1.60 -88.63
C LEU A 599 30.87 -0.78 -87.70
N PHE A 600 29.59 -0.64 -88.00
CA PHE A 600 28.65 0.07 -87.15
C PHE A 600 28.60 -0.54 -85.73
N ASN A 601 28.45 -1.87 -85.63
CA ASN A 601 28.41 -2.55 -84.34
C ASN A 601 29.71 -2.39 -83.56
N LEU A 602 30.84 -2.49 -84.25
CA LEU A 602 32.15 -2.28 -83.65
C LEU A 602 32.28 -0.84 -83.12
N SER A 603 31.81 0.16 -83.88
CA SER A 603 31.77 1.57 -83.47
C SER A 603 30.89 1.79 -82.25
N LEU A 604 29.70 1.20 -82.23
CA LEU A 604 28.77 1.31 -81.11
C LEU A 604 29.32 0.68 -79.84
N ARG A 605 29.89 -0.53 -79.92
CA ARG A 605 30.50 -1.17 -78.75
C ARG A 605 31.69 -0.39 -78.24
N SER A 606 32.51 0.11 -79.17
CA SER A 606 33.64 0.97 -78.87
C SER A 606 33.22 2.25 -78.16
N ALA A 607 32.17 2.91 -78.65
CA ALA A 607 31.63 4.11 -78.04
C ALA A 607 31.03 3.84 -76.65
N ILE A 608 30.32 2.73 -76.47
CA ILE A 608 29.80 2.30 -75.17
C ILE A 608 30.97 2.00 -74.20
N TYR A 609 31.95 1.22 -74.63
CA TYR A 609 33.10 0.86 -73.82
C TYR A 609 33.91 2.11 -73.39
N ARG A 610 34.08 3.07 -74.30
CA ARG A 610 34.68 4.38 -74.03
C ARG A 610 33.85 5.23 -73.07
N LEU A 611 32.53 5.27 -73.24
CA LEU A 611 31.62 5.99 -72.34
C LEU A 611 31.74 5.48 -70.90
N LEU A 612 31.89 4.16 -70.74
CA LEU A 612 32.08 3.54 -69.43
C LEU A 612 33.44 3.90 -68.80
N ILE A 613 34.51 3.99 -69.60
CA ILE A 613 35.82 4.48 -69.12
C ILE A 613 35.72 5.94 -68.67
N GLU A 614 35.15 6.81 -69.51
CA GLU A 614 35.01 8.24 -69.22
C GLU A 614 34.11 8.51 -68.01
N GLY A 615 32.98 7.78 -67.91
CA GLY A 615 32.01 7.93 -66.83
C GLY A 615 32.50 7.43 -65.48
N THR A 616 33.50 6.55 -65.46
CA THR A 616 34.03 5.96 -64.22
C THR A 616 35.28 6.65 -63.71
N GLN A 617 35.90 7.56 -64.48
CA GLN A 617 37.16 8.25 -64.12
C GLN A 617 38.24 7.30 -63.54
N GLY A 618 38.29 6.04 -64.00
CA GLY A 618 39.20 5.02 -63.48
C GLY A 618 38.85 4.42 -62.12
N ILE A 619 37.71 4.77 -61.51
CA ILE A 619 37.22 4.23 -60.23
C ILE A 619 36.66 2.81 -60.42
N ALA A 620 36.02 2.53 -61.56
CA ALA A 620 35.51 1.21 -61.90
C ALA A 620 36.41 0.55 -62.96
N PRO A 621 37.09 -0.57 -62.65
CA PRO A 621 38.05 -1.16 -63.58
C PRO A 621 37.34 -1.93 -64.69
N MET A 622 37.58 -1.51 -65.93
CA MET A 622 36.98 -2.14 -67.11
C MET A 622 37.62 -3.51 -67.40
N PRO A 623 36.82 -4.54 -67.77
CA PRO A 623 37.33 -5.84 -68.20
C PRO A 623 38.07 -5.73 -69.54
N PRO A 624 38.96 -6.69 -69.89
CA PRO A 624 39.65 -6.65 -71.19
C PRO A 624 38.66 -6.59 -72.36
N LEU A 625 39.00 -5.83 -73.40
CA LEU A 625 38.24 -5.81 -74.65
C LEU A 625 38.61 -7.05 -75.47
N ILE A 626 37.65 -7.92 -75.73
CA ILE A 626 37.84 -9.20 -76.40
C ILE A 626 37.13 -9.18 -77.75
N LEU A 627 37.87 -9.37 -78.83
CA LEU A 627 37.38 -9.38 -80.21
C LEU A 627 37.63 -10.76 -80.83
N ASP A 628 36.57 -11.53 -81.08
CA ASP A 628 36.65 -12.88 -81.62
C ASP A 628 36.36 -12.91 -83.12
N GLU A 629 37.41 -13.08 -83.93
CA GLU A 629 37.36 -13.06 -85.40
C GLU A 629 36.64 -11.80 -85.96
N PRO A 630 37.07 -10.58 -85.60
CA PRO A 630 36.40 -9.35 -86.01
C PRO A 630 36.48 -9.05 -87.52
N THR A 631 37.34 -9.76 -88.26
CA THR A 631 37.63 -9.51 -89.69
C THR A 631 36.77 -10.33 -90.65
N VAL A 632 35.95 -11.28 -90.18
CA VAL A 632 35.20 -12.25 -91.02
C VAL A 632 34.25 -11.59 -92.04
N PHE A 633 33.81 -10.36 -91.79
CA PHE A 633 32.91 -9.60 -92.65
C PHE A 633 33.55 -8.31 -93.21
N LEU A 634 34.86 -8.13 -93.04
CA LEU A 634 35.60 -6.95 -93.46
C LEU A 634 36.45 -7.25 -94.71
N ASP A 635 36.63 -6.26 -95.56
CA ASP A 635 37.63 -6.29 -96.63
C ASP A 635 38.99 -5.77 -96.12
N GLY A 636 40.09 -6.00 -96.86
CA GLY A 636 41.44 -5.62 -96.40
C GLY A 636 41.61 -4.12 -96.07
N GLY A 637 40.85 -3.25 -96.76
CA GLY A 637 40.79 -1.82 -96.46
C GLY A 637 40.24 -1.53 -95.06
N HIS A 638 39.16 -2.21 -94.66
CA HIS A 638 38.58 -2.09 -93.32
C HIS A 638 39.36 -2.88 -92.25
N VAL A 639 40.07 -3.97 -92.60
CA VAL A 639 40.96 -4.68 -91.66
C VAL A 639 42.10 -3.77 -91.18
N SER A 640 42.69 -2.97 -92.07
CA SER A 640 43.70 -1.98 -91.69
C SER A 640 43.17 -0.93 -90.69
N LYS A 641 41.89 -0.52 -90.84
CA LYS A 641 41.23 0.43 -89.93
C LYS A 641 40.88 -0.15 -88.57
N LEU A 642 40.69 -1.46 -88.48
CA LEU A 642 40.56 -2.13 -87.18
C LEU A 642 41.83 -1.91 -86.34
N GLY A 643 43.02 -1.93 -86.96
CA GLY A 643 44.28 -1.58 -86.30
C GLY A 643 44.31 -0.15 -85.73
N GLU A 644 43.78 0.83 -86.48
CA GLU A 644 43.66 2.22 -86.01
C GLU A 644 42.69 2.35 -84.82
N LEU A 645 41.56 1.64 -84.86
CA LEU A 645 40.61 1.60 -83.75
C LEU A 645 41.24 1.00 -82.49
N ILE A 646 41.98 -0.10 -82.61
CA ILE A 646 42.68 -0.75 -81.50
C ILE A 646 43.68 0.22 -80.89
N SER A 647 44.45 0.92 -81.72
CA SER A 647 45.42 1.93 -81.27
C SER A 647 44.72 3.07 -80.51
N SER A 648 43.62 3.60 -81.05
CA SER A 648 42.82 4.63 -80.39
C SER A 648 42.24 4.15 -79.05
N MET A 649 41.81 2.89 -78.95
CA MET A 649 41.36 2.31 -77.67
C MET A 649 42.48 2.27 -76.63
N GLN A 650 43.69 1.88 -77.01
CA GLN A 650 44.81 1.89 -76.09
C GLN A 650 45.14 3.30 -75.57
N GLU A 651 45.10 4.32 -76.44
CA GLU A 651 45.32 5.72 -76.04
C GLU A 651 44.29 6.22 -75.02
N ILE A 652 43.06 5.71 -75.08
CA ILE A 652 41.95 6.10 -74.20
C ILE A 652 42.00 5.33 -72.87
N GLY A 653 42.95 4.41 -72.69
CA GLY A 653 43.22 3.72 -71.43
C GLY A 653 42.66 2.30 -71.35
N VAL A 654 42.40 1.63 -72.48
CA VAL A 654 42.10 0.19 -72.49
C VAL A 654 43.38 -0.61 -72.19
N GLU A 655 43.51 -1.06 -70.94
CA GLU A 655 44.72 -1.75 -70.43
C GLU A 655 45.06 -3.06 -71.14
N GLN A 656 44.05 -3.79 -71.64
CA GLN A 656 44.23 -5.10 -72.26
C GLN A 656 43.18 -5.35 -73.35
N ILE A 657 43.65 -5.70 -74.55
CA ILE A 657 42.83 -6.03 -75.71
C ILE A 657 43.23 -7.43 -76.19
N LEU A 658 42.29 -8.35 -76.31
CA LEU A 658 42.50 -9.72 -76.76
C LEU A 658 41.80 -9.94 -78.09
N ILE A 659 42.53 -10.28 -79.14
CA ILE A 659 42.00 -10.42 -80.50
C ILE A 659 42.25 -11.83 -80.98
N VAL A 660 41.20 -12.57 -81.34
CA VAL A 660 41.33 -13.82 -82.09
C VAL A 660 41.24 -13.50 -83.57
N SER A 661 42.22 -13.94 -84.34
CA SER A 661 42.16 -13.84 -85.80
C SER A 661 42.96 -14.96 -86.46
N HIS A 662 42.66 -15.22 -87.73
CA HIS A 662 43.47 -16.00 -88.66
C HIS A 662 44.07 -15.13 -89.77
N ASP A 663 43.86 -13.82 -89.70
CA ASP A 663 44.28 -12.85 -90.71
C ASP A 663 45.70 -12.34 -90.41
N ASP A 664 46.58 -12.46 -91.40
CA ASP A 664 47.99 -12.06 -91.29
C ASP A 664 48.14 -10.54 -91.22
N GLU A 665 47.20 -9.76 -91.77
CA GLU A 665 47.25 -8.28 -91.74
C GLU A 665 47.19 -7.74 -90.31
N LEU A 666 46.52 -8.45 -89.40
CA LEU A 666 46.43 -8.06 -88.00
C LEU A 666 47.70 -8.35 -87.20
N LEU A 667 48.58 -9.24 -87.65
CA LEU A 667 49.86 -9.52 -86.96
C LEU A 667 50.78 -8.28 -86.91
N GLY A 668 50.62 -7.36 -87.86
CA GLY A 668 51.35 -6.09 -87.92
C GLY A 668 50.85 -5.01 -86.95
N SER A 669 49.70 -5.21 -86.29
CA SER A 669 49.08 -4.21 -85.39
C SER A 669 49.77 -4.07 -84.03
N GLY A 670 50.84 -4.85 -83.78
CA GLY A 670 51.65 -4.79 -82.57
C GLY A 670 51.07 -5.55 -81.38
N GLY A 671 51.93 -5.96 -80.44
CA GLY A 671 51.53 -6.68 -79.23
C GLY A 671 52.13 -8.08 -79.09
N SER A 672 51.65 -8.85 -78.10
CA SER A 672 52.08 -10.24 -77.91
C SER A 672 51.25 -11.21 -78.74
N ILE A 673 51.90 -12.23 -79.31
CA ILE A 673 51.23 -13.22 -80.17
C ILE A 673 51.13 -14.55 -79.44
N ILE A 674 49.93 -15.14 -79.46
CA ILE A 674 49.64 -16.47 -78.94
C ILE A 674 49.20 -17.32 -80.12
N THR A 675 50.03 -18.26 -80.54
CA THR A 675 49.73 -19.17 -81.65
C THR A 675 49.01 -20.40 -81.11
N VAL A 676 47.87 -20.74 -81.72
CA VAL A 676 47.07 -21.92 -81.36
C VAL A 676 47.01 -22.86 -82.56
N GLU A 677 47.61 -24.03 -82.38
CA GLU A 677 47.67 -25.07 -83.40
C GLU A 677 46.95 -26.32 -82.93
N LYS A 678 46.52 -27.13 -83.89
CA LYS A 678 45.85 -28.39 -83.62
C LYS A 678 46.81 -29.54 -83.93
N GLU A 679 47.07 -30.38 -82.95
CA GLU A 679 47.87 -31.58 -83.14
C GLU A 679 47.06 -32.59 -84.00
N PRO A 680 47.53 -32.98 -85.19
CA PRO A 680 46.75 -33.79 -86.13
C PRO A 680 46.37 -35.19 -85.60
N THR A 681 47.19 -35.75 -84.72
CA THR A 681 47.08 -37.12 -84.20
C THR A 681 46.11 -37.23 -83.02
N SER A 682 46.19 -36.30 -82.07
CA SER A 682 45.40 -36.30 -80.85
C SER A 682 44.12 -35.46 -80.96
N ASN A 683 44.02 -34.65 -82.02
CA ASN A 683 42.96 -33.65 -82.23
C ASN A 683 42.89 -32.63 -81.08
N ARG A 684 43.98 -32.49 -80.29
CA ARG A 684 44.12 -31.54 -79.19
C ARG A 684 44.70 -30.23 -79.70
N SER A 685 44.41 -29.17 -78.95
CA SER A 685 44.97 -27.85 -79.23
C SER A 685 46.19 -27.60 -78.35
N GLU A 686 47.26 -27.07 -78.94
CA GLU A 686 48.46 -26.61 -78.26
C GLU A 686 48.58 -25.08 -78.40
N VAL A 687 49.25 -24.46 -77.44
CA VAL A 687 49.41 -23.00 -77.39
C VAL A 687 50.88 -22.64 -77.20
N THR A 688 51.38 -21.80 -78.09
CA THR A 688 52.73 -21.24 -78.05
C THR A 688 52.63 -19.73 -77.89
N THR A 689 53.39 -19.15 -76.95
CA THR A 689 53.43 -17.70 -76.72
C THR A 689 54.75 -17.13 -77.23
N HIS A 690 54.69 -16.04 -77.99
CA HIS A 690 55.84 -15.36 -78.58
C HIS A 690 56.16 -14.02 -77.88
#